data_AF-A0A496URF6-F1
#
_entry.id   AF-A0A496URF6-F1
#
_cell.length_a   1.000
_cell.length_b   1.000
_cell.length_c   1.000
_cell.angle_alpha   90.00
_cell.angle_beta   90.00
_cell.angle_gamma   90.00
#
_symmetry.space_group_name_H-M   'P 1'
#
loop_
_entity.id
_entity.type
_entity.pdbx_description
1 polymer ?
#
loop_
_entity_poly.entity_id
_entity_poly.type
_entity_poly.pdbx_seq_one_letter_code
_entity_poly.pdbx_strand_id
1 'polypeptide(L)'
;YQSGGRLHIEGTVLPREEDRWYTLSDIADFGPGKRGAWNTDEILETPGNIERYIRAVMVAADEGTQADHASDPSVPLLADYDDDNDLTYIIFVHAGSDWQSDVNGDSPNDLPTFFITLGEPQDLTSIDSITNEPGALSECSLIPETTNQDGWAGSIAAALYHEFGHSLGLPDVYATDNGLPSVGIWDLMDSGTNLPVPLGFINTQGDTIRSVATGVLPPSLGAWNKWFLGWLRMGEVTSEDTDMRLPAVQVPADQYQLYRTVNRGFQEKYPQAVAGGLSPRDWFLLENRWVPTGADEMPYNQIALERVEATGVITHLAGERLGNWVNTGMYDYFLPAGGMLCWHVNNDRIARGLPSNEINIDGDGLRLVEADGIQDIGVVNAYVIGWYGSALDPFGGREGDTGFYNGFNDLYTEGMPHSRCYDRSWSGLSLSEVRNEGHNPAVLRFSATVDGALRKFPWTAPPIDTTRVTAPPGAVLQRSLSGRTLTPVEVDDPLAGGEPRSVLVFADTAPDGWDAASWRTGLHSLRQNGTARWINGAFIDEAGRPTAQFAELDGPLTGSPAAWSEADGSGRLLVGDGAGVVSLWSLPTAGLPASLWSRDTGEPVRLAPTVLADEDGVLRATLWAGGTDRIDAATLADGAPTGPWLELSNEGLGPVTGFADALRPVPGNTP
;
A
#
# COMPACT_ATOMS: atom_id res chain seq x y z
N TYR A 1 0.82 -9.63 -19.41
CA TYR A 1 1.67 -8.44 -19.20
C TYR A 1 1.86 -8.14 -17.71
N GLN A 2 0.79 -7.94 -16.93
CA GLN A 2 0.87 -7.60 -15.51
C GLN A 2 1.75 -8.56 -14.68
N SER A 3 1.69 -9.86 -14.96
CA SER A 3 2.49 -10.89 -14.26
C SER A 3 3.95 -11.04 -14.72
N GLY A 4 4.35 -10.34 -15.80
CA GLY A 4 5.64 -10.57 -16.45
C GLY A 4 5.86 -12.01 -16.92
N GLY A 5 4.78 -12.70 -17.32
CA GLY A 5 4.80 -14.08 -17.81
C GLY A 5 4.69 -15.16 -16.73
N ARG A 6 4.49 -14.79 -15.46
CA ARG A 6 4.31 -15.74 -14.34
C ARG A 6 2.93 -16.38 -14.28
N LEU A 7 1.94 -15.71 -14.85
CA LEU A 7 0.56 -16.19 -14.95
C LEU A 7 0.23 -16.44 -16.42
N HIS A 8 -0.27 -17.64 -16.70
CA HIS A 8 -0.85 -18.04 -17.98
C HIS A 8 -2.31 -18.42 -17.72
N ILE A 9 -3.21 -17.93 -18.55
CA ILE A 9 -4.65 -18.18 -18.42
C ILE A 9 -5.09 -18.96 -19.66
N GLU A 10 -5.66 -20.13 -19.42
CA GLU A 10 -6.39 -20.90 -20.42
C GLU A 10 -7.86 -20.87 -20.03
N GLY A 11 -8.73 -20.52 -20.95
CA GLY A 11 -10.16 -20.36 -20.69
C GLY A 11 -11.00 -21.13 -21.69
N THR A 12 -12.16 -21.58 -21.24
CA THR A 12 -13.23 -22.11 -22.09
C THR A 12 -14.51 -21.37 -21.75
N VAL A 13 -15.25 -20.93 -22.77
CA VAL A 13 -16.59 -20.35 -22.61
C VAL A 13 -17.60 -21.46 -22.90
N LEU A 14 -18.55 -21.62 -21.98
CA LEU A 14 -19.65 -22.58 -22.08
C LEU A 14 -21.00 -21.86 -22.01
N PRO A 15 -22.02 -22.34 -22.74
CA PRO A 15 -21.98 -23.42 -23.72
C PRO A 15 -21.11 -23.08 -24.94
N ARG A 16 -20.54 -24.09 -25.61
CA ARG A 16 -19.65 -23.86 -26.78
C ARG A 16 -20.39 -23.39 -28.04
N GLU A 17 -21.68 -23.64 -28.09
CA GLU A 17 -22.52 -23.20 -29.21
C GLU A 17 -22.74 -21.68 -29.13
N GLU A 18 -22.54 -21.00 -30.25
CA GLU A 18 -22.82 -19.57 -30.39
C GLU A 18 -24.31 -19.29 -30.12
N ASP A 19 -24.61 -18.16 -29.47
CA ASP A 19 -25.96 -17.75 -29.08
C ASP A 19 -26.72 -18.75 -28.20
N ARG A 20 -26.01 -19.54 -27.37
CA ARG A 20 -26.59 -20.47 -26.40
C ARG A 20 -26.24 -20.07 -24.96
N TRP A 21 -27.16 -20.34 -24.04
CA TRP A 21 -27.00 -20.06 -22.60
C TRP A 21 -27.69 -21.14 -21.75
N TYR A 22 -27.23 -21.28 -20.51
CA TYR A 22 -27.95 -22.03 -19.47
C TYR A 22 -29.04 -21.13 -18.88
N THR A 23 -30.24 -21.67 -18.68
CA THR A 23 -31.43 -20.88 -18.36
C THR A 23 -31.88 -21.11 -16.92
N LEU A 24 -32.10 -20.03 -16.20
CA LEU A 24 -32.69 -20.01 -14.86
C LEU A 24 -34.18 -19.67 -14.91
N SER A 25 -34.84 -19.66 -13.75
CA SER A 25 -36.16 -19.03 -13.62
C SER A 25 -36.07 -17.51 -13.78
N ASP A 26 -37.21 -16.82 -13.67
CA ASP A 26 -37.26 -15.37 -13.93
C ASP A 26 -36.39 -14.62 -12.92
N ILE A 27 -35.65 -13.59 -13.36
CA ILE A 27 -34.80 -12.78 -12.48
C ILE A 27 -35.59 -12.13 -11.34
N ALA A 28 -36.89 -11.86 -11.55
CA ALA A 28 -37.79 -11.36 -10.52
C ALA A 28 -37.99 -12.34 -9.35
N ASP A 29 -37.63 -13.62 -9.50
CA ASP A 29 -37.63 -14.60 -8.42
C ASP A 29 -36.48 -14.37 -7.43
N PHE A 30 -35.43 -13.65 -7.85
CA PHE A 30 -34.20 -13.41 -7.09
C PHE A 30 -33.98 -11.93 -6.77
N GLY A 31 -34.40 -11.03 -7.67
CA GLY A 31 -34.25 -9.60 -7.53
C GLY A 31 -35.19 -8.97 -6.49
N PRO A 32 -34.96 -7.70 -6.13
CA PRO A 32 -35.79 -6.97 -5.19
C PRO A 32 -37.19 -6.65 -5.76
N GLY A 33 -37.41 -6.94 -7.05
CA GLY A 33 -38.69 -6.82 -7.73
C GLY A 33 -38.99 -5.39 -8.16
N LYS A 34 -40.15 -5.20 -8.82
CA LYS A 34 -40.52 -3.94 -9.52
C LYS A 34 -40.55 -2.65 -8.66
N ARG A 35 -40.47 -2.75 -7.34
CA ARG A 35 -40.49 -1.61 -6.40
C ARG A 35 -39.39 -1.67 -5.35
N GLY A 36 -38.55 -2.69 -5.38
CA GLY A 36 -37.39 -2.79 -4.50
C GLY A 36 -36.16 -2.24 -5.20
N ALA A 37 -35.09 -2.06 -4.43
CA ALA A 37 -33.77 -1.72 -4.94
C ALA A 37 -32.78 -2.53 -4.11
N TRP A 38 -31.74 -3.05 -4.76
CA TRP A 38 -30.63 -3.65 -4.04
C TRP A 38 -30.09 -2.62 -3.05
N ASN A 39 -30.27 -2.88 -1.76
CA ASN A 39 -29.64 -2.13 -0.69
C ASN A 39 -28.74 -3.09 0.11
N THR A 40 -27.74 -2.55 0.79
CA THR A 40 -26.78 -3.34 1.57
C THR A 40 -27.48 -4.28 2.56
N ASP A 41 -28.62 -3.87 3.13
CA ASP A 41 -29.42 -4.69 4.04
C ASP A 41 -30.22 -5.81 3.32
N GLU A 42 -30.60 -5.66 2.05
CA GLU A 42 -31.24 -6.71 1.23
C GLU A 42 -30.21 -7.66 0.60
N ILE A 43 -28.98 -7.18 0.39
CA ILE A 43 -27.82 -8.00 0.00
C ILE A 43 -27.33 -8.84 1.20
N LEU A 44 -27.36 -8.29 2.42
CA LEU A 44 -26.73 -8.89 3.62
C LEU A 44 -27.69 -9.42 4.71
N GLU A 45 -28.85 -8.81 4.96
CA GLU A 45 -29.71 -9.12 6.14
C GLU A 45 -30.97 -9.94 5.83
N THR A 46 -31.43 -9.98 4.59
CA THR A 46 -32.43 -10.98 4.17
C THR A 46 -31.68 -12.23 3.72
N PRO A 47 -31.87 -13.43 4.31
CA PRO A 47 -31.12 -14.60 3.89
C PRO A 47 -31.36 -14.87 2.40
N GLY A 48 -30.36 -14.58 1.57
CA GLY A 48 -30.10 -15.22 0.29
C GLY A 48 -31.01 -14.86 -0.87
N ASN A 49 -31.04 -13.60 -1.31
CA ASN A 49 -31.47 -13.32 -2.70
C ASN A 49 -30.30 -13.52 -3.68
N ILE A 50 -29.17 -12.85 -3.43
CA ILE A 50 -27.94 -13.06 -4.20
C ILE A 50 -27.36 -14.46 -3.96
N GLU A 51 -27.28 -14.92 -2.70
CA GLU A 51 -26.78 -16.27 -2.44
C GLU A 51 -27.66 -17.35 -3.13
N ARG A 52 -28.99 -17.24 -3.05
CA ARG A 52 -29.91 -18.16 -3.74
C ARG A 52 -29.78 -18.06 -5.26
N TYR A 53 -29.55 -16.86 -5.79
CA TYR A 53 -29.28 -16.67 -7.20
C TYR A 53 -28.00 -17.39 -7.61
N ILE A 54 -26.89 -17.15 -6.92
CA ILE A 54 -25.60 -17.79 -7.20
C ILE A 54 -25.68 -19.31 -7.08
N ARG A 55 -26.32 -19.83 -6.03
CA ARG A 55 -26.55 -21.27 -5.90
C ARG A 55 -27.39 -21.82 -7.05
N ALA A 56 -28.42 -21.10 -7.48
CA ALA A 56 -29.22 -21.49 -8.64
C ALA A 56 -28.39 -21.47 -9.94
N VAL A 57 -27.55 -20.45 -10.14
CA VAL A 57 -26.61 -20.34 -11.28
C VAL A 57 -25.67 -21.54 -11.31
N MET A 58 -25.04 -21.87 -10.18
CA MET A 58 -24.14 -23.01 -10.05
C MET A 58 -24.86 -24.34 -10.39
N VAL A 59 -26.07 -24.55 -9.88
CA VAL A 59 -26.88 -25.74 -10.20
C VAL A 59 -27.25 -25.79 -11.68
N ALA A 60 -27.69 -24.68 -12.27
CA ALA A 60 -28.07 -24.63 -13.69
C ALA A 60 -26.86 -24.84 -14.61
N ALA A 61 -25.69 -24.33 -14.23
CA ALA A 61 -24.44 -24.57 -14.94
C ALA A 61 -23.98 -26.03 -14.83
N ASP A 62 -24.11 -26.64 -13.65
CA ASP A 62 -23.81 -28.07 -13.44
C ASP A 62 -24.72 -28.98 -14.28
N GLU A 63 -26.03 -28.75 -14.26
CA GLU A 63 -26.99 -29.48 -15.10
C GLU A 63 -26.72 -29.25 -16.59
N GLY A 64 -26.40 -28.01 -16.97
CA GLY A 64 -26.12 -27.59 -18.33
C GLY A 64 -24.87 -28.25 -18.91
N THR A 65 -23.75 -28.22 -18.17
CA THR A 65 -22.50 -28.87 -18.56
C THR A 65 -22.64 -30.39 -18.62
N GLN A 66 -23.41 -31.03 -17.73
CA GLN A 66 -23.73 -32.45 -17.83
C GLN A 66 -24.53 -32.81 -19.10
N ALA A 67 -25.55 -32.01 -19.43
CA ALA A 67 -26.35 -32.24 -20.63
C ALA A 67 -25.51 -32.08 -21.92
N ASP A 68 -24.61 -31.10 -21.94
CA ASP A 68 -23.68 -30.89 -23.04
C ASP A 68 -22.64 -32.00 -23.12
N HIS A 69 -22.03 -32.40 -22.00
CA HIS A 69 -21.08 -33.51 -21.94
C HIS A 69 -21.69 -34.84 -22.40
N ALA A 70 -22.95 -35.11 -22.04
CA ALA A 70 -23.67 -36.30 -22.50
C ALA A 70 -23.83 -36.34 -24.03
N SER A 71 -23.85 -35.18 -24.68
CA SER A 71 -23.97 -35.02 -26.13
C SER A 71 -22.60 -34.96 -26.82
N ASP A 72 -21.62 -34.32 -26.19
CA ASP A 72 -20.23 -34.19 -26.62
C ASP A 72 -19.29 -34.35 -25.41
N PRO A 73 -18.67 -35.53 -25.22
CA PRO A 73 -17.78 -35.81 -24.10
C PRO A 73 -16.51 -34.94 -24.05
N SER A 74 -16.26 -34.09 -25.04
CA SER A 74 -15.17 -33.12 -25.01
C SER A 74 -15.53 -31.81 -24.29
N VAL A 75 -16.81 -31.57 -24.00
CA VAL A 75 -17.26 -30.48 -23.12
C VAL A 75 -16.93 -30.89 -21.68
N PRO A 76 -16.20 -30.09 -20.90
CA PRO A 76 -15.86 -30.47 -19.53
C PRO A 76 -17.09 -30.37 -18.61
N LEU A 77 -17.07 -31.14 -17.52
CA LEU A 77 -18.05 -31.02 -16.44
C LEU A 77 -17.66 -29.86 -15.54
N LEU A 78 -18.63 -29.21 -14.89
CA LEU A 78 -18.33 -28.18 -13.91
C LEU A 78 -17.52 -28.74 -12.73
N ALA A 79 -17.79 -29.99 -12.30
CA ALA A 79 -17.02 -30.66 -11.25
C ALA A 79 -15.54 -30.91 -11.62
N ASP A 80 -15.13 -30.88 -12.90
CA ASP A 80 -13.71 -30.99 -13.27
C ASP A 80 -12.90 -29.72 -12.90
N TYR A 81 -13.60 -28.67 -12.46
CA TYR A 81 -13.13 -27.32 -12.19
C TYR A 81 -13.71 -26.82 -10.87
N ASP A 82 -13.75 -27.67 -9.86
CA ASP A 82 -14.36 -27.38 -8.57
C ASP A 82 -13.33 -26.87 -7.54
N ASP A 83 -13.73 -26.80 -6.26
CA ASP A 83 -12.88 -26.31 -5.16
C ASP A 83 -11.61 -27.15 -4.89
N ASP A 84 -11.47 -28.34 -5.47
CA ASP A 84 -10.28 -29.18 -5.30
C ASP A 84 -9.09 -28.72 -6.17
N ASN A 85 -9.33 -27.77 -7.08
CA ASN A 85 -8.36 -27.23 -8.01
C ASN A 85 -8.10 -25.75 -7.71
N ASP A 86 -7.07 -25.51 -6.89
CA ASP A 86 -6.59 -24.18 -6.45
C ASP A 86 -6.26 -23.18 -7.59
N LEU A 87 -6.27 -23.61 -8.86
CA LEU A 87 -5.96 -22.78 -10.03
C LEU A 87 -7.15 -22.58 -10.97
N THR A 88 -8.35 -22.95 -10.53
CA THR A 88 -9.57 -22.73 -11.28
C THR A 88 -10.22 -21.41 -10.90
N TYR A 89 -10.76 -20.73 -11.90
CA TYR A 89 -11.61 -19.57 -11.68
C TYR A 89 -12.89 -19.69 -12.50
N ILE A 90 -14.03 -19.67 -11.81
CA ILE A 90 -15.35 -19.77 -12.42
C ILE A 90 -15.98 -18.39 -12.56
N ILE A 91 -16.29 -18.03 -13.81
CA ILE A 91 -17.00 -16.80 -14.16
C ILE A 91 -18.37 -17.17 -14.71
N PHE A 92 -19.42 -16.69 -14.07
CA PHE A 92 -20.76 -16.71 -14.63
C PHE A 92 -21.04 -15.36 -15.29
N VAL A 93 -21.46 -15.40 -16.56
CA VAL A 93 -21.89 -14.21 -17.28
C VAL A 93 -23.42 -14.19 -17.32
N HIS A 94 -24.05 -13.14 -16.79
CA HIS A 94 -25.51 -12.99 -16.84
C HIS A 94 -25.94 -12.07 -17.98
N ALA A 95 -27.13 -12.32 -18.52
CA ALA A 95 -27.71 -11.44 -19.54
C ALA A 95 -28.07 -10.07 -18.95
N GLY A 96 -27.96 -9.03 -19.77
CA GLY A 96 -28.33 -7.66 -19.39
C GLY A 96 -27.18 -6.82 -18.83
N SER A 97 -27.56 -5.68 -18.24
CA SER A 97 -26.62 -4.63 -17.83
C SER A 97 -26.21 -4.78 -16.37
N ASP A 98 -25.08 -4.15 -16.04
CA ASP A 98 -24.57 -4.05 -14.66
C ASP A 98 -25.44 -3.12 -13.80
N TRP A 99 -25.81 -3.56 -12.60
CA TRP A 99 -26.43 -2.68 -11.60
C TRP A 99 -25.54 -1.49 -11.23
N GLN A 100 -24.21 -1.66 -11.16
CA GLN A 100 -23.28 -0.55 -10.89
C GLN A 100 -23.28 0.51 -12.01
N SER A 101 -23.82 0.18 -13.19
CA SER A 101 -23.96 1.11 -14.31
C SER A 101 -25.35 1.75 -14.43
N ASP A 102 -26.30 1.40 -13.54
CA ASP A 102 -27.64 2.01 -13.46
C ASP A 102 -27.56 3.40 -12.82
N VAL A 103 -27.21 4.41 -13.63
CA VAL A 103 -27.05 5.79 -13.20
C VAL A 103 -28.41 6.44 -12.90
N ASN A 104 -29.46 6.04 -13.64
CA ASN A 104 -30.81 6.58 -13.47
C ASN A 104 -31.57 5.93 -12.31
N GLY A 105 -31.13 4.77 -11.83
CA GLY A 105 -31.78 3.99 -10.78
C GLY A 105 -33.14 3.44 -11.24
N ASP A 106 -33.30 3.12 -12.52
CA ASP A 106 -34.56 2.68 -13.12
C ASP A 106 -34.57 1.23 -13.63
N SER A 107 -33.48 0.49 -13.39
CA SER A 107 -33.31 -0.95 -13.67
C SER A 107 -33.17 -1.77 -12.37
N PRO A 108 -34.21 -1.86 -11.52
CA PRO A 108 -34.10 -2.41 -10.17
C PRO A 108 -33.74 -3.90 -10.06
N ASN A 109 -33.76 -4.65 -11.18
CA ASN A 109 -33.41 -6.07 -11.20
C ASN A 109 -32.11 -6.34 -11.97
N ASP A 110 -31.38 -5.32 -12.40
CA ASP A 110 -30.00 -5.52 -12.86
C ASP A 110 -29.20 -6.11 -11.71
N LEU A 111 -28.31 -7.04 -12.02
CA LEU A 111 -27.48 -7.71 -11.02
C LEU A 111 -26.16 -6.94 -10.87
N PRO A 112 -25.62 -6.84 -9.64
CA PRO A 112 -24.29 -6.29 -9.45
C PRO A 112 -23.22 -7.25 -9.98
N THR A 113 -22.14 -6.67 -10.49
CA THR A 113 -20.86 -7.37 -10.68
C THR A 113 -20.21 -7.62 -9.31
N PHE A 114 -19.78 -8.85 -9.05
CA PHE A 114 -19.03 -9.17 -7.83
C PHE A 114 -18.29 -10.52 -7.90
N PHE A 115 -17.30 -10.66 -7.04
CA PHE A 115 -16.69 -11.91 -6.60
C PHE A 115 -17.33 -12.31 -5.28
N ILE A 116 -17.74 -13.58 -5.15
CA ILE A 116 -18.37 -14.09 -3.94
C ILE A 116 -17.67 -15.35 -3.47
N THR A 117 -17.49 -15.44 -2.15
CA THR A 117 -17.15 -16.68 -1.45
C THR A 117 -18.34 -17.05 -0.55
N LEU A 118 -18.90 -18.23 -0.77
CA LEU A 118 -19.98 -18.80 0.01
C LEU A 118 -19.44 -19.32 1.35
N GLY A 119 -20.18 -19.08 2.44
CA GLY A 119 -19.81 -19.64 3.75
C GLY A 119 -19.85 -21.17 3.79
N GLU A 120 -20.72 -21.78 2.99
CA GLU A 120 -20.78 -23.22 2.76
C GLU A 120 -20.80 -23.48 1.24
N PRO A 121 -19.96 -24.38 0.70
CA PRO A 121 -19.92 -24.69 -0.72
C PRO A 121 -21.28 -25.13 -1.27
N GLN A 122 -21.47 -24.95 -2.57
CA GLN A 122 -22.58 -25.51 -3.33
C GLN A 122 -22.18 -26.87 -3.87
N ASP A 123 -22.77 -27.94 -3.33
CA ASP A 123 -22.61 -29.29 -3.86
C ASP A 123 -23.06 -29.35 -5.33
N LEU A 124 -22.25 -30.00 -6.16
CA LEU A 124 -22.55 -30.33 -7.55
C LEU A 124 -23.02 -31.78 -7.67
N THR A 125 -23.82 -32.06 -8.70
CA THR A 125 -24.28 -33.41 -9.02
C THR A 125 -23.39 -34.10 -10.04
N SER A 126 -22.63 -33.35 -10.84
CA SER A 126 -21.59 -33.91 -11.69
C SER A 126 -20.46 -34.52 -10.86
N ILE A 127 -19.83 -35.54 -11.43
CA ILE A 127 -18.70 -36.25 -10.83
C ILE A 127 -17.43 -35.75 -11.50
N ASP A 128 -16.47 -35.27 -10.70
CA ASP A 128 -15.16 -34.89 -11.19
C ASP A 128 -14.48 -36.11 -11.84
N SER A 129 -14.04 -35.94 -13.07
CA SER A 129 -13.37 -36.98 -13.84
C SER A 129 -12.00 -37.37 -13.30
N ILE A 130 -11.37 -36.54 -12.46
CA ILE A 130 -10.04 -36.79 -11.86
C ILE A 130 -10.18 -37.50 -10.52
N THR A 131 -10.92 -36.94 -9.57
CA THR A 131 -11.07 -37.52 -8.23
C THR A 131 -12.12 -38.62 -8.15
N ASN A 132 -13.07 -38.65 -9.09
CA ASN A 132 -14.22 -39.55 -9.11
C ASN A 132 -15.14 -39.38 -7.88
N GLU A 133 -15.23 -38.16 -7.36
CA GLU A 133 -16.16 -37.73 -6.31
C GLU A 133 -17.10 -36.62 -6.86
N PRO A 134 -18.25 -36.36 -6.23
CA PRO A 134 -19.09 -35.21 -6.57
C PRO A 134 -18.33 -33.91 -6.29
N GLY A 135 -18.44 -32.94 -7.20
CA GLY A 135 -17.75 -31.67 -7.03
C GLY A 135 -18.45 -30.69 -6.08
N ALA A 136 -17.77 -29.63 -5.67
CA ALA A 136 -18.32 -28.53 -4.89
C ALA A 136 -17.72 -27.17 -5.28
N LEU A 137 -18.54 -26.12 -5.26
CA LEU A 137 -18.09 -24.75 -5.56
C LEU A 137 -18.36 -23.80 -4.39
N SER A 138 -17.31 -23.18 -3.89
CA SER A 138 -17.34 -22.19 -2.82
C SER A 138 -17.26 -20.76 -3.33
N GLU A 139 -16.65 -20.54 -4.49
CA GLU A 139 -16.42 -19.20 -5.01
C GLU A 139 -16.67 -19.09 -6.51
N CYS A 140 -17.07 -17.89 -6.94
CA CYS A 140 -17.19 -17.54 -8.35
C CYS A 140 -17.27 -16.01 -8.51
N SER A 141 -17.11 -15.54 -9.74
CA SER A 141 -17.51 -14.20 -10.11
C SER A 141 -18.75 -14.20 -10.97
N LEU A 142 -19.56 -13.16 -10.78
CA LEU A 142 -20.70 -12.84 -11.61
C LEU A 142 -20.41 -11.56 -12.38
N ILE A 143 -20.48 -11.63 -13.71
CA ILE A 143 -20.17 -10.53 -14.63
C ILE A 143 -21.37 -10.28 -15.55
N PRO A 144 -21.71 -9.02 -15.86
CA PRO A 144 -22.78 -8.69 -16.79
C PRO A 144 -22.37 -8.92 -18.26
N GLU A 145 -23.35 -9.15 -19.12
CA GLU A 145 -23.17 -9.13 -20.57
C GLU A 145 -22.68 -7.77 -21.07
N THR A 146 -23.12 -6.68 -20.42
CA THR A 146 -22.69 -5.33 -20.74
C THR A 146 -22.66 -4.40 -19.53
N THR A 147 -21.73 -3.44 -19.56
CA THR A 147 -21.72 -2.29 -18.63
C THR A 147 -22.21 -1.01 -19.30
N ASN A 148 -22.82 -1.11 -20.50
CA ASN A 148 -23.40 0.03 -21.19
C ASN A 148 -24.84 0.23 -20.71
N GLN A 149 -25.11 1.35 -20.06
CA GLN A 149 -26.42 1.69 -19.54
C GLN A 149 -26.61 3.21 -19.55
N ASP A 150 -27.87 3.68 -19.65
CA ASP A 150 -28.24 5.09 -19.55
C ASP A 150 -27.54 6.06 -20.51
N GLY A 151 -27.05 5.54 -21.64
CA GLY A 151 -26.29 6.32 -22.62
C GLY A 151 -24.82 6.54 -22.24
N TRP A 152 -24.35 5.93 -21.15
CA TRP A 152 -22.96 5.86 -20.76
C TRP A 152 -22.32 4.58 -21.29
N ALA A 153 -21.14 4.72 -21.88
CA ALA A 153 -20.40 3.60 -22.41
C ALA A 153 -19.43 3.06 -21.34
N GLY A 154 -19.42 1.74 -21.16
CA GLY A 154 -18.48 1.04 -20.31
C GLY A 154 -17.95 -0.21 -21.02
N SER A 155 -16.79 -0.68 -20.61
CA SER A 155 -16.18 -1.90 -21.11
C SER A 155 -16.15 -2.98 -20.03
N ILE A 156 -16.68 -4.15 -20.37
CA ILE A 156 -16.66 -5.35 -19.53
C ILE A 156 -15.24 -5.80 -19.13
N ALA A 157 -14.21 -5.34 -19.85
CA ALA A 157 -12.82 -5.67 -19.52
C ALA A 157 -12.44 -5.21 -18.11
N ALA A 158 -12.94 -4.06 -17.66
CA ALA A 158 -12.67 -3.57 -16.32
C ALA A 158 -13.27 -4.47 -15.23
N ALA A 159 -14.56 -4.81 -15.37
CA ALA A 159 -15.24 -5.77 -14.49
C ALA A 159 -14.48 -7.10 -14.46
N LEU A 160 -14.22 -7.70 -15.62
CA LEU A 160 -13.50 -8.98 -15.73
C LEU A 160 -12.13 -8.94 -15.04
N TYR A 161 -11.34 -7.88 -15.24
CA TYR A 161 -9.98 -7.83 -14.70
C TYR A 161 -9.96 -7.54 -13.20
N HIS A 162 -10.88 -6.73 -12.70
CA HIS A 162 -11.02 -6.43 -11.28
C HIS A 162 -11.46 -7.68 -10.51
N GLU A 163 -12.52 -8.36 -10.97
CA GLU A 163 -13.01 -9.58 -10.34
C GLU A 163 -12.00 -10.73 -10.43
N PHE A 164 -11.27 -10.84 -11.55
CA PHE A 164 -10.15 -11.77 -11.64
C PHE A 164 -9.00 -11.42 -10.67
N GLY A 165 -8.89 -10.17 -10.22
CA GLY A 165 -7.99 -9.81 -9.14
C GLY A 165 -8.34 -10.50 -7.83
N HIS A 166 -9.63 -10.57 -7.48
CA HIS A 166 -10.09 -11.26 -6.27
C HIS A 166 -9.81 -12.76 -6.28
N SER A 167 -9.94 -13.43 -7.42
CA SER A 167 -9.58 -14.86 -7.53
C SER A 167 -8.08 -15.13 -7.39
N LEU A 168 -7.23 -14.10 -7.58
CA LEU A 168 -5.81 -14.17 -7.25
C LEU A 168 -5.53 -13.85 -5.77
N GLY A 169 -6.56 -13.57 -4.97
CA GLY A 169 -6.47 -13.19 -3.57
C GLY A 169 -6.23 -11.70 -3.32
N LEU A 170 -6.42 -10.83 -4.32
CA LEU A 170 -6.33 -9.38 -4.12
C LEU A 170 -7.60 -8.84 -3.44
N PRO A 171 -7.47 -7.95 -2.44
CA PRO A 171 -8.61 -7.25 -1.88
C PRO A 171 -8.99 -6.03 -2.74
N ASP A 172 -10.20 -5.56 -2.53
CA ASP A 172 -10.59 -4.18 -2.82
C ASP A 172 -9.72 -3.21 -2.02
N VAL A 173 -9.18 -2.23 -2.73
CA VAL A 173 -8.37 -1.16 -2.16
C VAL A 173 -9.25 0.06 -1.81
N TYR A 174 -10.43 0.22 -2.40
CA TYR A 174 -11.38 1.20 -1.88
C TYR A 174 -11.94 0.77 -0.52
N ALA A 175 -12.53 1.71 0.21
CA ALA A 175 -13.22 1.43 1.47
C ALA A 175 -14.58 0.76 1.17
N THR A 176 -14.69 -0.55 1.39
CA THR A 176 -15.86 -1.35 0.98
C THR A 176 -17.15 -1.04 1.76
N ASP A 177 -17.07 -0.38 2.92
CA ASP A 177 -18.21 0.04 3.72
C ASP A 177 -18.97 1.24 3.12
N ASN A 178 -18.28 2.08 2.36
CA ASN A 178 -18.82 3.34 1.81
C ASN A 178 -18.51 3.58 0.33
N GLY A 179 -17.72 2.69 -0.30
CA GLY A 179 -17.33 2.72 -1.71
C GLY A 179 -16.31 3.80 -2.06
N LEU A 180 -15.73 4.52 -1.08
CA LEU A 180 -14.83 5.63 -1.36
C LEU A 180 -13.41 5.13 -1.68
N PRO A 181 -12.75 5.71 -2.69
CA PRO A 181 -11.41 5.29 -3.06
C PRO A 181 -10.37 5.68 -2.02
N SER A 182 -9.29 4.89 -1.93
CA SER A 182 -8.09 5.19 -1.13
C SER A 182 -6.87 5.53 -2.00
N VAL A 183 -6.89 5.10 -3.26
CA VAL A 183 -5.85 5.32 -4.28
C VAL A 183 -6.41 5.76 -5.63
N GLY A 184 -7.72 5.74 -5.85
CA GLY A 184 -8.35 6.29 -7.07
C GLY A 184 -8.04 5.48 -8.33
N ILE A 185 -7.93 6.13 -9.50
CA ILE A 185 -7.67 5.44 -10.78
C ILE A 185 -6.25 4.89 -10.91
N TRP A 186 -5.41 5.06 -9.90
CA TRP A 186 -4.03 4.61 -9.95
C TRP A 186 -3.90 3.09 -9.78
N ASP A 187 -4.94 2.43 -9.27
CA ASP A 187 -5.00 0.97 -9.12
C ASP A 187 -6.27 0.37 -9.71
N LEU A 188 -6.12 -0.79 -10.33
CA LEU A 188 -7.24 -1.58 -10.83
C LEU A 188 -8.15 -2.08 -9.69
N MET A 189 -7.58 -2.38 -8.52
CA MET A 189 -8.34 -2.84 -7.35
C MET A 189 -8.99 -1.69 -6.56
N ASP A 190 -8.92 -0.46 -7.07
CA ASP A 190 -9.67 0.70 -6.57
C ASP A 190 -10.55 1.25 -7.72
N SER A 191 -10.70 2.57 -7.87
CA SER A 191 -11.44 3.22 -8.95
C SER A 191 -10.85 3.02 -10.36
N GLY A 192 -9.80 2.23 -10.56
CA GLY A 192 -9.18 2.02 -11.87
C GLY A 192 -10.13 1.49 -12.94
N THR A 193 -11.16 0.74 -12.55
CA THR A 193 -12.23 0.30 -13.45
C THR A 193 -12.96 1.46 -14.12
N ASN A 194 -12.97 2.64 -13.49
CA ASN A 194 -13.62 3.86 -13.95
C ASN A 194 -12.72 4.74 -14.82
N LEU A 195 -11.47 4.35 -15.12
CA LEU A 195 -10.55 5.15 -15.94
C LEU A 195 -11.20 5.55 -17.28
N PRO A 196 -11.45 6.84 -17.54
CA PRO A 196 -12.16 7.27 -18.73
C PRO A 196 -11.24 7.27 -19.96
N VAL A 197 -11.77 6.79 -21.08
CA VAL A 197 -11.10 6.81 -22.38
C VAL A 197 -11.93 7.64 -23.37
N PRO A 198 -11.39 8.77 -23.87
CA PRO A 198 -12.05 9.53 -24.92
C PRO A 198 -11.90 8.80 -26.27
N LEU A 199 -13.02 8.36 -26.83
CA LEU A 199 -13.10 7.65 -28.09
C LEU A 199 -13.66 8.57 -29.19
N GLY A 200 -12.93 8.68 -30.30
CA GLY A 200 -13.40 9.37 -31.51
C GLY A 200 -13.90 8.37 -32.55
N PHE A 201 -15.08 8.60 -33.11
CA PHE A 201 -15.62 7.81 -34.22
C PHE A 201 -16.17 8.70 -35.32
N ILE A 202 -16.07 8.22 -36.56
CA ILE A 202 -16.67 8.87 -37.72
C ILE A 202 -18.07 8.28 -37.88
N ASN A 203 -19.09 9.13 -37.77
CA ASN A 203 -20.47 8.70 -37.97
C ASN A 203 -20.77 8.43 -39.46
N THR A 204 -21.97 7.95 -39.75
CA THR A 204 -22.44 7.68 -41.13
C THR A 204 -22.47 8.93 -42.04
N GLN A 205 -22.41 10.12 -41.47
CA GLN A 205 -22.41 11.41 -42.15
C GLN A 205 -21.00 11.95 -42.40
N GLY A 206 -19.96 11.27 -41.90
CA GLY A 206 -18.56 11.69 -42.01
C GLY A 206 -18.10 12.65 -40.90
N ASP A 207 -18.92 12.92 -39.90
CA ASP A 207 -18.56 13.78 -38.76
C ASP A 207 -17.79 12.99 -37.70
N THR A 208 -16.81 13.64 -37.08
CA THR A 208 -16.13 13.09 -35.89
C THR A 208 -17.00 13.34 -34.66
N ILE A 209 -17.50 12.28 -34.05
CA ILE A 209 -18.18 12.30 -32.76
C ILE A 209 -17.19 11.80 -31.70
N ARG A 210 -17.19 12.43 -30.53
CA ARG A 210 -16.45 11.95 -29.36
C ARG A 210 -17.42 11.39 -28.33
N SER A 211 -17.12 10.21 -27.80
CA SER A 211 -17.75 9.67 -26.59
C SER A 211 -16.67 9.36 -25.57
N VAL A 212 -17.04 9.28 -24.30
CA VAL A 212 -16.16 8.79 -23.24
C VAL A 212 -16.69 7.43 -22.83
N ALA A 213 -15.79 6.45 -22.75
CA ALA A 213 -16.11 5.14 -22.21
C ALA A 213 -15.19 4.83 -21.03
N THR A 214 -15.73 4.25 -19.96
CA THR A 214 -14.93 3.81 -18.80
C THR A 214 -14.45 2.38 -19.01
N GLY A 215 -13.32 2.03 -18.40
CA GLY A 215 -12.86 0.64 -18.30
C GLY A 215 -12.42 0.00 -19.63
N VAL A 216 -12.23 0.79 -20.70
CA VAL A 216 -11.78 0.30 -22.02
C VAL A 216 -10.35 -0.21 -21.95
N LEU A 217 -9.50 0.53 -21.24
CA LEU A 217 -8.12 0.18 -20.97
C LEU A 217 -7.86 0.50 -19.49
N PRO A 218 -8.36 -0.34 -18.56
CA PRO A 218 -8.20 -0.08 -17.14
C PRO A 218 -6.71 -0.10 -16.77
N PRO A 219 -6.29 0.66 -15.74
CA PRO A 219 -4.89 0.83 -15.41
C PRO A 219 -4.26 -0.49 -14.96
N SER A 220 -2.94 -0.56 -15.02
CA SER A 220 -2.20 -1.66 -14.42
C SER A 220 -2.45 -1.72 -12.92
N LEU A 221 -2.46 -2.94 -12.35
CA LEU A 221 -2.37 -3.17 -10.91
C LEU A 221 -1.26 -2.29 -10.30
N GLY A 222 -1.56 -1.69 -9.14
CA GLY A 222 -0.59 -1.01 -8.32
C GLY A 222 0.55 -1.93 -7.89
N ALA A 223 1.71 -1.35 -7.56
CA ALA A 223 2.87 -2.14 -7.18
C ALA A 223 2.65 -2.96 -5.91
N TRP A 224 1.81 -2.51 -4.98
CA TRP A 224 1.47 -3.33 -3.80
C TRP A 224 0.78 -4.63 -4.23
N ASN A 225 -0.24 -4.56 -5.10
CA ASN A 225 -0.93 -5.74 -5.63
C ASN A 225 0.03 -6.68 -6.38
N LYS A 226 0.89 -6.14 -7.24
CA LYS A 226 1.90 -6.95 -7.95
C LYS A 226 2.95 -7.53 -7.02
N TRP A 227 3.30 -6.85 -5.92
CA TRP A 227 4.19 -7.37 -4.90
C TRP A 227 3.54 -8.50 -4.10
N PHE A 228 2.28 -8.32 -3.67
CA PHE A 228 1.48 -9.32 -2.96
C PHE A 228 1.39 -10.63 -3.76
N LEU A 229 1.18 -10.54 -5.07
CA LEU A 229 1.14 -11.69 -5.99
C LEU A 229 2.53 -12.27 -6.34
N GLY A 230 3.61 -11.70 -5.83
CA GLY A 230 4.98 -12.14 -6.12
C GLY A 230 5.48 -11.83 -7.54
N TRP A 231 4.86 -10.86 -8.22
CA TRP A 231 5.18 -10.50 -9.61
C TRP A 231 6.27 -9.43 -9.74
N LEU A 232 6.58 -8.69 -8.67
CA LEU A 232 7.63 -7.66 -8.68
C LEU A 232 8.96 -8.12 -8.10
N ARG A 233 10.04 -7.53 -8.63
CA ARG A 233 11.33 -7.47 -7.94
C ARG A 233 11.40 -6.19 -7.11
N MET A 234 11.34 -6.33 -5.80
CA MET A 234 11.50 -5.22 -4.85
C MET A 234 12.98 -4.85 -4.67
N GLY A 235 13.22 -3.55 -4.50
CA GLY A 235 14.41 -3.01 -3.86
C GLY A 235 14.06 -2.43 -2.49
N GLU A 236 15.07 -1.95 -1.79
CA GLU A 236 14.92 -1.34 -0.46
C GLU A 236 15.68 -0.01 -0.45
N VAL A 237 15.14 0.99 0.25
CA VAL A 237 15.85 2.23 0.57
C VAL A 237 16.72 1.99 1.81
N THR A 238 18.00 2.33 1.70
CA THR A 238 18.96 2.33 2.81
C THR A 238 19.32 3.76 3.21
N SER A 239 20.11 3.92 4.28
CA SER A 239 20.60 5.23 4.74
C SER A 239 21.60 5.89 3.78
N GLU A 240 22.07 5.21 2.74
CA GLU A 240 23.14 5.67 1.84
C GLU A 240 22.66 5.88 0.37
N ASP A 241 21.36 5.66 0.07
CA ASP A 241 20.84 5.59 -1.31
C ASP A 241 20.55 6.95 -1.95
N THR A 242 21.60 7.71 -2.25
CA THR A 242 21.45 9.06 -2.84
C THR A 242 21.26 9.08 -4.36
N ASP A 243 21.21 7.93 -5.04
CA ASP A 243 21.15 7.87 -6.52
C ASP A 243 20.44 6.62 -7.08
N MET A 244 19.15 6.50 -6.79
CA MET A 244 18.31 5.38 -7.23
C MET A 244 17.73 5.61 -8.63
N ARG A 245 17.44 4.50 -9.34
CA ARG A 245 16.64 4.50 -10.57
C ARG A 245 15.48 3.52 -10.45
N LEU A 246 14.33 3.92 -10.96
CA LEU A 246 13.10 3.13 -10.91
C LEU A 246 12.40 3.14 -12.27
N PRO A 247 12.52 2.06 -13.06
CA PRO A 247 11.76 1.89 -14.29
C PRO A 247 10.26 1.77 -14.01
N ALA A 248 9.44 2.19 -14.97
CA ALA A 248 8.00 2.12 -14.86
C ALA A 248 7.49 0.68 -14.62
N VAL A 249 6.67 0.51 -13.60
CA VAL A 249 6.21 -0.79 -13.07
C VAL A 249 5.31 -1.55 -14.06
N GLN A 250 4.64 -0.84 -14.97
CA GLN A 250 3.82 -1.42 -16.02
C GLN A 250 4.64 -2.14 -17.10
N VAL A 251 5.93 -1.82 -17.24
CA VAL A 251 6.82 -2.46 -18.21
C VAL A 251 7.44 -3.70 -17.55
N PRO A 252 7.14 -4.92 -18.03
CA PRO A 252 7.71 -6.14 -17.49
C PRO A 252 9.23 -6.18 -17.67
N ALA A 253 9.95 -6.74 -16.69
CA ALA A 253 11.42 -6.79 -16.70
C ALA A 253 12.00 -7.58 -17.90
N ASP A 254 11.29 -8.59 -18.39
CA ASP A 254 11.65 -9.36 -19.59
C ASP A 254 11.53 -8.54 -20.89
N GLN A 255 10.78 -7.44 -20.87
CA GLN A 255 10.64 -6.52 -22.01
C GLN A 255 11.64 -5.35 -21.98
N TYR A 256 12.47 -5.22 -20.94
CA TYR A 256 13.43 -4.10 -20.83
C TYR A 256 14.36 -3.99 -22.03
N GLN A 257 14.75 -5.11 -22.65
CA GLN A 257 15.59 -5.08 -23.86
C GLN A 257 14.91 -4.35 -25.02
N LEU A 258 13.59 -4.48 -25.17
CA LEU A 258 12.82 -3.75 -26.15
C LEU A 258 12.76 -2.26 -25.80
N TYR A 259 12.40 -1.92 -24.56
CA TYR A 259 12.22 -0.53 -24.15
C TYR A 259 13.54 0.26 -24.02
N ARG A 260 14.70 -0.41 -24.02
CA ARG A 260 16.01 0.24 -24.16
C ARG A 260 16.19 1.04 -25.43
N THR A 261 15.42 0.76 -26.48
CA THR A 261 15.49 1.54 -27.73
C THR A 261 15.00 2.96 -27.55
N VAL A 262 14.12 3.20 -26.56
CA VAL A 262 13.55 4.52 -26.25
C VAL A 262 14.11 5.12 -24.96
N ASN A 263 14.46 4.30 -23.96
CA ASN A 263 15.13 4.76 -22.76
C ASN A 263 16.18 3.75 -22.26
N ARG A 264 17.47 4.13 -22.27
CA ARG A 264 18.58 3.27 -21.82
C ARG A 264 18.58 2.98 -20.31
N GLY A 265 17.72 3.64 -19.54
CA GLY A 265 17.52 3.44 -18.11
C GLY A 265 16.85 2.11 -17.76
N PHE A 266 16.17 1.45 -18.70
CA PHE A 266 15.58 0.12 -18.47
C PHE A 266 16.68 -0.94 -18.28
N GLN A 267 17.10 -1.16 -17.04
CA GLN A 267 18.18 -2.10 -16.68
C GLN A 267 17.69 -3.12 -15.67
N GLU A 268 17.98 -4.41 -15.89
CA GLU A 268 17.51 -5.50 -15.03
C GLU A 268 18.11 -5.44 -13.62
N LYS A 269 19.19 -4.66 -13.43
CA LYS A 269 19.80 -4.41 -12.13
C LYS A 269 18.96 -3.49 -11.23
N TYR A 270 18.10 -2.65 -11.81
CA TYR A 270 17.25 -1.73 -11.05
C TYR A 270 16.00 -2.46 -10.57
N PRO A 271 15.49 -2.18 -9.36
CA PRO A 271 14.22 -2.75 -8.89
C PRO A 271 13.02 -2.25 -9.70
N GLN A 272 11.88 -2.93 -9.61
CA GLN A 272 10.61 -2.50 -10.23
C GLN A 272 9.73 -1.67 -9.29
N ALA A 273 9.94 -1.84 -7.99
CA ALA A 273 9.35 -1.04 -6.91
C ALA A 273 10.34 -1.04 -5.73
N VAL A 274 10.27 -0.04 -4.86
CA VAL A 274 11.20 0.09 -3.73
C VAL A 274 10.41 0.23 -2.44
N ALA A 275 10.77 -0.52 -1.40
CA ALA A 275 10.24 -0.36 -0.06
C ALA A 275 11.13 0.60 0.74
N GLY A 276 10.52 1.52 1.49
CA GLY A 276 11.20 2.42 2.42
C GLY A 276 10.41 2.55 3.71
N GLY A 277 11.10 2.72 4.83
CA GLY A 277 10.47 2.75 6.15
C GLY A 277 11.26 1.94 7.16
N LEU A 278 11.11 2.30 8.44
CA LEU A 278 11.78 1.65 9.56
C LEU A 278 10.98 0.44 10.10
N SER A 279 9.67 0.41 9.87
CA SER A 279 8.74 -0.57 10.47
C SER A 279 8.15 -1.52 9.42
N PRO A 280 8.09 -2.84 9.68
CA PRO A 280 7.39 -3.77 8.80
C PRO A 280 5.87 -3.70 8.94
N ARG A 281 5.34 -2.98 9.95
CA ARG A 281 3.90 -2.74 10.09
C ARG A 281 3.44 -1.60 9.20
N ASP A 282 4.20 -0.51 9.19
CA ASP A 282 3.83 0.73 8.52
C ASP A 282 5.06 1.23 7.76
N TRP A 283 4.94 1.20 6.44
CA TRP A 283 6.03 1.46 5.51
C TRP A 283 5.51 2.07 4.23
N PHE A 284 6.44 2.47 3.37
CA PHE A 284 6.14 3.11 2.11
C PHE A 284 6.64 2.25 0.95
N LEU A 285 5.80 2.11 -0.07
CA LEU A 285 6.17 1.50 -1.34
C LEU A 285 6.25 2.60 -2.40
N LEU A 286 7.37 2.64 -3.13
CA LEU A 286 7.60 3.56 -4.24
C LEU A 286 7.49 2.80 -5.55
N GLU A 287 6.68 3.30 -6.48
CA GLU A 287 6.60 2.81 -7.85
C GLU A 287 6.69 3.95 -8.86
N ASN A 288 7.09 3.64 -10.08
CA ASN A 288 7.04 4.59 -11.19
C ASN A 288 5.90 4.19 -12.15
N ARG A 289 5.04 5.15 -12.52
CA ARG A 289 4.02 5.04 -13.57
C ARG A 289 4.42 5.92 -14.75
N TRP A 290 4.27 5.43 -15.96
CA TRP A 290 4.65 6.16 -17.17
C TRP A 290 3.45 6.35 -18.11
N VAL A 291 3.14 7.59 -18.44
CA VAL A 291 2.18 7.93 -19.50
C VAL A 291 2.96 8.49 -20.69
N PRO A 292 3.09 7.74 -21.81
CA PRO A 292 3.79 8.23 -22.98
C PRO A 292 2.96 9.30 -23.71
N THR A 293 3.58 10.44 -24.02
CA THR A 293 2.87 11.54 -24.72
C THR A 293 2.75 11.32 -26.23
N GLY A 294 3.30 10.23 -26.74
CA GLY A 294 3.34 9.91 -28.17
C GLY A 294 3.99 8.55 -28.45
N ALA A 295 3.83 8.07 -29.69
CA ALA A 295 4.41 6.81 -30.14
C ALA A 295 5.95 6.84 -30.16
N ASP A 296 6.57 8.02 -30.28
CA ASP A 296 8.01 8.23 -30.29
C ASP A 296 8.68 7.98 -28.93
N GLU A 297 7.92 8.06 -27.83
CA GLU A 297 8.39 7.63 -26.51
C GLU A 297 8.31 6.10 -26.34
N MET A 298 7.70 5.37 -27.28
CA MET A 298 7.50 3.92 -27.25
C MET A 298 8.27 3.21 -28.37
N PRO A 299 8.55 1.90 -28.24
CA PRO A 299 9.29 1.13 -29.25
C PRO A 299 8.44 0.72 -30.48
N TYR A 300 7.35 1.46 -30.75
CA TYR A 300 6.36 1.17 -31.79
C TYR A 300 6.25 2.34 -32.76
N ASN A 301 6.06 2.08 -34.06
CA ASN A 301 5.96 3.17 -35.04
C ASN A 301 4.59 3.85 -35.00
N GLN A 302 3.56 3.08 -34.65
CA GLN A 302 2.16 3.51 -34.54
C GLN A 302 1.50 2.79 -33.38
N ILE A 303 0.44 3.40 -32.86
CA ILE A 303 -0.42 2.82 -31.83
C ILE A 303 -1.88 2.94 -32.26
N ALA A 304 -2.69 1.96 -31.88
CA ALA A 304 -4.13 1.96 -32.10
C ALA A 304 -4.81 1.05 -31.08
N LEU A 305 -6.07 1.34 -30.75
CA LEU A 305 -6.90 0.37 -30.03
C LEU A 305 -7.26 -0.77 -30.98
N GLU A 306 -6.91 -1.99 -30.62
CA GLU A 306 -7.27 -3.18 -31.36
C GLU A 306 -8.60 -3.73 -30.86
N ARG A 307 -9.45 -4.14 -31.79
CA ARG A 307 -10.77 -4.70 -31.51
C ARG A 307 -10.99 -5.99 -32.27
N VAL A 308 -11.80 -6.87 -31.72
CA VAL A 308 -12.32 -8.03 -32.45
C VAL A 308 -13.32 -7.53 -33.50
N GLU A 309 -13.10 -7.82 -34.78
CA GLU A 309 -13.94 -7.28 -35.86
C GLU A 309 -15.40 -7.74 -35.78
N ALA A 310 -15.62 -9.01 -35.39
CA ALA A 310 -16.97 -9.59 -35.30
C ALA A 310 -17.82 -8.98 -34.18
N THR A 311 -17.23 -8.69 -33.03
CA THR A 311 -17.96 -8.22 -31.83
C THR A 311 -17.77 -6.74 -31.53
N GLY A 312 -16.77 -6.10 -32.14
CA GLY A 312 -16.39 -4.72 -31.86
C GLY A 312 -15.69 -4.51 -30.51
N VAL A 313 -15.49 -5.57 -29.72
CA VAL A 313 -14.87 -5.52 -28.38
C VAL A 313 -13.43 -5.06 -28.51
N ILE A 314 -13.10 -3.96 -27.83
CA ILE A 314 -11.72 -3.46 -27.71
C ILE A 314 -10.98 -4.39 -26.75
N THR A 315 -9.81 -4.86 -27.19
CA THR A 315 -9.04 -5.86 -26.43
C THR A 315 -7.83 -5.26 -25.73
N HIS A 316 -7.12 -4.33 -26.40
CA HIS A 316 -5.92 -3.71 -25.87
C HIS A 316 -5.44 -2.54 -26.75
N LEU A 317 -4.46 -1.77 -26.25
CA LEU A 317 -3.66 -0.85 -27.06
C LEU A 317 -2.57 -1.62 -27.80
N ALA A 318 -2.68 -1.71 -29.12
CA ALA A 318 -1.73 -2.38 -29.99
C ALA A 318 -0.69 -1.38 -30.55
N GLY A 319 0.52 -1.88 -30.80
CA GLY A 319 1.63 -1.13 -31.38
C GLY A 319 2.19 -1.83 -32.60
N GLU A 320 2.41 -1.07 -33.68
CA GLU A 320 3.01 -1.60 -34.91
C GLU A 320 4.52 -1.75 -34.74
N ARG A 321 5.01 -2.98 -34.95
CA ARG A 321 6.42 -3.32 -34.89
C ARG A 321 6.74 -4.39 -35.93
N LEU A 322 7.72 -4.09 -36.79
CA LEU A 322 8.21 -5.00 -37.84
C LEU A 322 7.08 -5.52 -38.76
N GLY A 323 6.09 -4.68 -39.06
CA GLY A 323 4.95 -5.03 -39.92
C GLY A 323 3.82 -5.77 -39.21
N ASN A 324 3.88 -5.98 -37.90
CA ASN A 324 2.84 -6.66 -37.12
C ASN A 324 2.33 -5.76 -35.99
N TRP A 325 1.03 -5.86 -35.71
CA TRP A 325 0.42 -5.25 -34.52
C TRP A 325 0.54 -6.22 -33.35
N VAL A 326 1.05 -5.73 -32.23
CA VAL A 326 1.22 -6.52 -31.01
C VAL A 326 0.72 -5.74 -29.80
N ASN A 327 0.28 -6.46 -28.77
CA ASN A 327 -0.11 -5.82 -27.53
C ASN A 327 1.07 -5.05 -26.92
N THR A 328 0.86 -3.76 -26.64
CA THR A 328 1.90 -2.90 -26.08
C THR A 328 2.13 -3.14 -24.60
N GLY A 329 1.14 -3.70 -23.89
CA GLY A 329 1.12 -3.78 -22.43
C GLY A 329 0.90 -2.44 -21.74
N MET A 330 0.62 -1.36 -22.48
CA MET A 330 0.57 0.00 -21.96
C MET A 330 -0.82 0.38 -21.46
N TYR A 331 -1.29 -0.33 -20.43
CA TYR A 331 -2.62 -0.16 -19.84
C TYR A 331 -2.82 1.20 -19.16
N ASP A 332 -1.72 1.86 -18.81
CA ASP A 332 -1.70 3.14 -18.11
C ASP A 332 -1.79 4.34 -19.06
N TYR A 333 -1.94 4.11 -20.37
CA TYR A 333 -1.86 5.14 -21.40
C TYR A 333 -2.82 6.32 -21.20
N PHE A 334 -3.97 6.09 -20.56
CA PHE A 334 -4.99 7.11 -20.30
C PHE A 334 -4.96 7.66 -18.86
N LEU A 335 -3.99 7.28 -18.04
CA LEU A 335 -3.79 7.94 -16.74
C LEU A 335 -3.49 9.43 -16.94
N PRO A 336 -3.92 10.30 -16.00
CA PRO A 336 -3.79 11.74 -16.16
C PRO A 336 -2.32 12.22 -16.15
N ALA A 337 -1.43 11.49 -15.49
CA ALA A 337 0.00 11.76 -15.44
C ALA A 337 0.82 10.49 -15.22
N GLY A 338 2.09 10.52 -15.63
CA GLY A 338 3.11 9.60 -15.12
C GLY A 338 3.88 10.26 -13.97
N GLY A 339 4.62 9.47 -13.19
CA GLY A 339 5.44 9.94 -12.08
C GLY A 339 5.62 8.85 -11.02
N MET A 340 6.24 9.22 -9.89
CA MET A 340 6.41 8.30 -8.77
C MET A 340 5.16 8.32 -7.90
N LEU A 341 4.51 7.17 -7.76
CA LEU A 341 3.48 6.98 -6.75
C LEU A 341 4.14 6.50 -5.46
N CYS A 342 3.79 7.14 -4.35
CA CYS A 342 4.22 6.77 -3.01
C CYS A 342 3.02 6.19 -2.26
N TRP A 343 3.07 4.90 -1.98
CA TRP A 343 2.03 4.16 -1.28
C TRP A 343 2.39 4.14 0.20
N HIS A 344 1.42 4.44 1.05
CA HIS A 344 1.50 4.19 2.48
C HIS A 344 0.83 2.85 2.77
N VAL A 345 1.59 1.90 3.32
CA VAL A 345 1.19 0.50 3.52
C VAL A 345 1.14 0.21 5.02
N ASN A 346 -0.06 -0.02 5.54
CA ASN A 346 -0.32 -0.42 6.92
C ASN A 346 -0.69 -1.91 6.97
N ASN A 347 0.32 -2.74 7.14
CA ASN A 347 0.18 -4.20 7.17
C ASN A 347 -0.73 -4.70 8.31
N ASP A 348 -0.89 -3.96 9.40
CA ASP A 348 -1.80 -4.37 10.48
C ASP A 348 -3.27 -4.26 10.05
N ARG A 349 -3.62 -3.18 9.35
CA ARG A 349 -4.96 -2.99 8.78
C ARG A 349 -5.23 -3.98 7.68
N ILE A 350 -4.26 -4.13 6.76
CA ILE A 350 -4.32 -5.10 5.67
C ILE A 350 -4.51 -6.51 6.23
N ALA A 351 -3.65 -6.98 7.15
CA ALA A 351 -3.74 -8.35 7.66
C ALA A 351 -5.05 -8.64 8.39
N ARG A 352 -5.63 -7.63 9.05
CA ARG A 352 -6.94 -7.75 9.73
C ARG A 352 -8.10 -7.74 8.73
N GLY A 353 -8.05 -6.89 7.71
CA GLY A 353 -9.13 -6.70 6.74
C GLY A 353 -9.07 -7.63 5.53
N LEU A 354 -7.94 -8.27 5.25
CA LEU A 354 -7.78 -9.12 4.07
C LEU A 354 -8.80 -10.27 4.00
N PRO A 355 -9.10 -11.01 5.11
CA PRO A 355 -10.07 -12.10 5.05
C PRO A 355 -11.52 -11.66 4.81
N SER A 356 -11.85 -10.40 5.13
CA SER A 356 -13.20 -9.83 4.97
C SER A 356 -13.29 -8.81 3.84
N ASN A 357 -12.22 -8.62 3.06
CA ASN A 357 -12.13 -7.62 2.01
C ASN A 357 -12.38 -6.18 2.52
N GLU A 358 -11.81 -5.84 3.67
CA GLU A 358 -12.02 -4.59 4.41
C GLU A 358 -10.69 -3.90 4.75
N ILE A 359 -9.67 -4.04 3.89
CA ILE A 359 -8.33 -3.52 4.20
C ILE A 359 -8.32 -2.00 4.44
N ASN A 360 -9.25 -1.27 3.83
CA ASN A 360 -9.37 0.19 3.90
C ASN A 360 -10.65 0.70 4.57
N ILE A 361 -11.36 -0.12 5.36
CA ILE A 361 -12.55 0.35 6.11
C ILE A 361 -12.24 1.50 7.09
N ASP A 362 -10.99 1.56 7.58
CA ASP A 362 -10.50 2.64 8.45
C ASP A 362 -9.82 3.79 7.65
N GLY A 363 -9.75 3.67 6.31
CA GLY A 363 -9.14 4.62 5.39
C GLY A 363 -7.60 4.66 5.41
N ASP A 364 -6.95 3.65 5.98
CA ASP A 364 -5.52 3.68 6.30
C ASP A 364 -4.75 2.37 6.08
N GLY A 365 -5.34 1.38 5.42
CA GLY A 365 -4.67 0.12 5.10
C GLY A 365 -3.67 0.23 3.96
N LEU A 366 -4.14 0.70 2.82
CA LEU A 366 -3.34 0.93 1.62
C LEU A 366 -3.83 2.20 0.94
N ARG A 367 -3.00 3.25 0.92
CA ARG A 367 -3.39 4.55 0.36
C ARG A 367 -2.23 5.23 -0.36
N LEU A 368 -2.53 6.21 -1.19
CA LEU A 368 -1.49 7.07 -1.78
C LEU A 368 -1.18 8.27 -0.88
N VAL A 369 0.10 8.60 -0.82
CA VAL A 369 0.56 9.92 -0.41
C VAL A 369 0.50 10.80 -1.66
N GLU A 370 -0.48 11.70 -1.69
CA GLU A 370 -0.70 12.61 -2.82
C GLU A 370 0.41 13.68 -2.86
N ALA A 371 1.10 13.79 -3.99
CA ALA A 371 2.33 14.56 -4.11
C ALA A 371 2.13 16.07 -4.01
N ASP A 372 0.92 16.61 -4.12
CA ASP A 372 0.65 18.03 -3.87
C ASP A 372 0.39 18.36 -2.39
N GLY A 373 0.39 17.35 -1.53
CA GLY A 373 0.16 17.48 -0.09
C GLY A 373 -1.30 17.69 0.30
N ILE A 374 -2.23 17.59 -0.65
CA ILE A 374 -3.66 17.63 -0.42
C ILE A 374 -4.17 16.20 -0.51
N GLN A 375 -4.67 15.66 0.59
CA GLN A 375 -5.31 14.34 0.55
C GLN A 375 -6.76 14.50 0.10
N ASP A 376 -7.02 14.41 -1.21
CA ASP A 376 -8.37 14.57 -1.76
C ASP A 376 -8.97 13.32 -2.41
N ILE A 377 -8.16 12.28 -2.66
CA ILE A 377 -8.68 10.94 -2.97
C ILE A 377 -9.56 10.46 -1.80
N GLY A 378 -10.75 9.95 -2.13
CA GLY A 378 -11.75 9.50 -1.16
C GLY A 378 -12.61 10.63 -0.58
N VAL A 379 -12.38 11.89 -0.96
CA VAL A 379 -13.17 13.02 -0.46
C VAL A 379 -14.37 13.29 -1.38
N VAL A 380 -15.58 13.14 -0.85
CA VAL A 380 -16.83 13.46 -1.57
C VAL A 380 -17.13 14.96 -1.48
N ASN A 381 -16.56 15.74 -2.39
CA ASN A 381 -16.85 17.17 -2.52
C ASN A 381 -16.85 17.59 -4.00
N ALA A 382 -17.82 18.41 -4.41
CA ALA A 382 -17.99 18.85 -5.79
C ALA A 382 -16.79 19.63 -6.37
N TYR A 383 -15.87 20.09 -5.53
CA TYR A 383 -14.67 20.84 -5.93
C TYR A 383 -13.40 20.00 -5.98
N VAL A 384 -13.45 18.72 -5.62
CA VAL A 384 -12.29 17.81 -5.66
C VAL A 384 -12.63 16.61 -6.55
N ILE A 385 -11.62 16.07 -7.23
CA ILE A 385 -11.78 14.91 -8.10
C ILE A 385 -11.53 13.63 -7.28
N GLY A 386 -12.06 13.59 -6.05
CA GLY A 386 -11.70 12.58 -5.06
C GLY A 386 -12.06 11.14 -5.43
N TRP A 387 -12.95 10.96 -6.42
CA TRP A 387 -13.27 9.65 -6.99
C TRP A 387 -12.17 9.07 -7.89
N TYR A 388 -11.36 9.95 -8.50
CA TYR A 388 -10.34 9.56 -9.46
C TYR A 388 -8.92 9.82 -8.94
N GLY A 389 -8.71 10.92 -8.21
CA GLY A 389 -7.39 11.53 -8.06
C GLY A 389 -7.11 12.53 -9.18
N SER A 390 -5.88 13.01 -9.26
CA SER A 390 -5.48 14.11 -10.14
C SER A 390 -4.10 13.90 -10.76
N ALA A 391 -3.79 14.71 -11.78
CA ALA A 391 -2.44 14.73 -12.36
C ALA A 391 -1.34 15.22 -11.38
N LEU A 392 -1.72 15.71 -10.19
CA LEU A 392 -0.83 16.23 -9.14
C LEU A 392 -0.43 15.17 -8.10
N ASP A 393 -1.05 13.99 -8.11
CA ASP A 393 -0.82 12.94 -7.12
C ASP A 393 0.57 12.27 -7.25
N PRO A 394 1.16 12.10 -8.46
CA PRO A 394 2.50 11.53 -8.60
C PRO A 394 3.62 12.54 -8.33
N PHE A 395 4.66 12.11 -7.61
CA PHE A 395 5.88 12.91 -7.39
C PHE A 395 6.73 13.00 -8.65
N GLY A 396 7.24 14.21 -8.94
CA GLY A 396 7.95 14.49 -10.19
C GLY A 396 7.15 14.16 -11.43
N GLY A 397 5.82 14.23 -11.31
CA GLY A 397 4.92 13.79 -12.35
C GLY A 397 4.99 14.68 -13.58
N ARG A 398 4.65 14.10 -14.74
CA ARG A 398 4.51 14.83 -16.00
C ARG A 398 3.09 14.60 -16.52
N GLU A 399 2.34 15.68 -16.71
CA GLU A 399 1.01 15.61 -17.31
C GLU A 399 1.09 15.01 -18.72
N GLY A 400 0.20 14.05 -19.02
CA GLY A 400 0.22 13.31 -20.29
C GLY A 400 0.00 14.18 -21.53
N ASP A 401 -0.80 15.24 -21.42
CA ASP A 401 -1.21 16.07 -22.58
C ASP A 401 -0.37 17.35 -22.77
N THR A 402 0.15 17.92 -21.68
CA THR A 402 0.82 19.24 -21.70
C THR A 402 2.33 19.15 -21.46
N GLY A 403 2.79 18.05 -20.86
CA GLY A 403 4.18 17.86 -20.48
C GLY A 403 4.67 18.75 -19.33
N PHE A 404 3.79 19.43 -18.59
CA PHE A 404 4.16 20.19 -17.39
C PHE A 404 4.44 19.26 -16.20
N TYR A 405 5.34 19.73 -15.32
CA TYR A 405 5.66 19.04 -14.07
C TYR A 405 4.55 19.29 -13.05
N ASN A 406 4.10 18.22 -12.41
CA ASN A 406 2.96 18.20 -11.51
C ASN A 406 3.33 17.47 -10.20
N GLY A 407 2.76 17.90 -9.08
CA GLY A 407 3.12 17.41 -7.74
C GLY A 407 4.47 17.91 -7.23
N PHE A 408 4.76 17.74 -5.94
CA PHE A 408 6.10 17.97 -5.39
C PHE A 408 7.08 16.89 -5.84
N ASN A 409 8.38 17.17 -5.75
CA ASN A 409 9.44 16.20 -6.07
C ASN A 409 10.03 15.53 -4.84
N ASP A 410 9.57 15.96 -3.67
CA ASP A 410 10.19 15.66 -2.39
C ASP A 410 9.11 15.23 -1.39
N LEU A 411 9.43 14.20 -0.61
CA LEU A 411 8.60 13.70 0.48
C LEU A 411 9.52 13.50 1.67
N TYR A 412 9.30 14.27 2.72
CA TYR A 412 10.09 14.19 3.95
C TYR A 412 9.24 13.65 5.08
N THR A 413 9.90 13.20 6.15
CA THR A 413 9.21 12.85 7.40
C THR A 413 8.27 13.95 7.86
N GLU A 414 8.69 15.21 7.73
CA GLU A 414 7.89 16.38 8.05
C GLU A 414 7.68 17.18 6.78
N GLY A 415 6.44 17.53 6.48
CA GLY A 415 6.13 18.31 5.30
C GLY A 415 4.64 18.26 4.96
N MET A 416 4.32 18.82 3.80
CA MET A 416 3.06 18.59 3.11
C MET A 416 3.41 18.36 1.64
N PRO A 417 3.41 17.10 1.16
CA PRO A 417 3.10 15.85 1.87
C PRO A 417 4.19 15.40 2.87
N HIS A 418 3.88 14.39 3.70
CA HIS A 418 4.80 13.83 4.68
C HIS A 418 4.84 12.29 4.66
N SER A 419 5.97 11.71 5.06
CA SER A 419 6.16 10.25 5.19
C SER A 419 6.00 9.75 6.64
N ARG A 420 5.24 10.41 7.51
CA ARG A 420 4.91 9.82 8.83
C ARG A 420 4.06 8.56 8.68
N CYS A 421 4.29 7.61 9.59
CA CYS A 421 3.38 6.48 9.80
C CYS A 421 1.99 6.99 10.23
N TYR A 422 0.98 6.13 10.16
CA TYR A 422 -0.41 6.54 10.41
C TYR A 422 -0.65 6.97 11.86
N ASP A 423 -0.03 6.29 12.81
CA ASP A 423 0.02 6.67 14.23
C ASP A 423 0.88 7.92 14.49
N ARG A 424 1.33 8.58 13.41
CA ARG A 424 2.26 9.70 13.36
C ARG A 424 3.66 9.37 13.84
N SER A 425 3.98 8.10 14.06
CA SER A 425 5.34 7.71 14.36
C SER A 425 6.26 7.92 13.15
N TRP A 426 7.55 7.81 13.41
CA TRP A 426 8.56 8.08 12.42
C TRP A 426 8.81 6.87 11.53
N SER A 427 8.66 7.07 10.21
CA SER A 427 9.02 6.05 9.23
C SER A 427 10.49 6.07 8.84
N GLY A 428 11.21 7.17 9.08
CA GLY A 428 12.59 7.35 8.58
C GLY A 428 12.68 7.74 7.10
N LEU A 429 11.66 7.52 6.29
CA LEU A 429 11.76 7.74 4.84
C LEU A 429 11.87 9.24 4.51
N SER A 430 12.87 9.58 3.72
CA SER A 430 12.96 10.85 2.99
C SER A 430 13.28 10.57 1.53
N LEU A 431 12.54 11.20 0.64
CA LEU A 431 12.64 11.11 -0.81
C LEU A 431 12.85 12.53 -1.34
N SER A 432 13.79 12.71 -2.26
CA SER A 432 14.04 14.00 -2.87
C SER A 432 14.52 13.93 -4.30
N GLU A 433 14.38 15.06 -4.99
CA GLU A 433 14.82 15.28 -6.36
C GLU A 433 14.27 14.26 -7.36
N VAL A 434 13.02 13.81 -7.19
CA VAL A 434 12.36 12.93 -8.16
C VAL A 434 12.33 13.60 -9.53
N ARG A 435 12.90 12.94 -10.53
CA ARG A 435 13.00 13.46 -11.89
C ARG A 435 13.19 12.35 -12.92
N ASN A 436 13.02 12.68 -14.18
CA ASN A 436 13.21 11.75 -15.29
C ASN A 436 14.69 11.37 -15.46
N GLU A 437 14.96 10.07 -15.64
CA GLU A 437 16.24 9.56 -16.13
C GLU A 437 16.23 9.62 -17.67
N GLY A 438 16.83 10.68 -18.21
CA GLY A 438 16.87 10.93 -19.65
C GLY A 438 15.71 11.81 -20.12
N HIS A 439 15.21 11.54 -21.34
CA HIS A 439 14.28 12.43 -22.02
C HIS A 439 12.79 12.14 -21.76
N ASN A 440 12.44 10.98 -21.20
CA ASN A 440 11.06 10.59 -20.91
C ASN A 440 10.93 10.02 -19.48
N PRO A 441 9.72 10.02 -18.89
CA PRO A 441 9.48 9.56 -17.51
C PRO A 441 9.44 8.02 -17.36
N ALA A 442 9.76 7.27 -18.41
CA ALA A 442 9.72 5.80 -18.39
C ALA A 442 10.67 5.19 -17.33
N VAL A 443 11.69 5.93 -16.92
CA VAL A 443 12.59 5.61 -15.81
C VAL A 443 12.80 6.88 -14.99
N LEU A 444 12.62 6.82 -13.68
CA LEU A 444 12.88 7.93 -12.77
C LEU A 444 14.24 7.77 -12.10
N ARG A 445 14.81 8.91 -11.69
CA ARG A 445 16.01 9.06 -10.86
C ARG A 445 15.66 9.89 -9.63
N PHE A 446 16.15 9.49 -8.46
CA PHE A 446 15.86 10.17 -7.20
C PHE A 446 16.90 9.83 -6.13
N SER A 447 16.89 10.60 -5.04
CA SER A 447 17.58 10.28 -3.80
C SER A 447 16.55 9.80 -2.79
N ALA A 448 16.80 8.68 -2.13
CA ALA A 448 15.97 8.22 -1.03
C ALA A 448 16.83 7.76 0.13
N THR A 449 16.43 8.10 1.34
CA THR A 449 17.12 7.71 2.55
C THR A 449 16.09 7.25 3.56
N VAL A 450 16.48 6.27 4.38
CA VAL A 450 15.77 6.00 5.62
C VAL A 450 16.70 6.44 6.74
N ASP A 451 16.43 7.61 7.29
CA ASP A 451 17.18 8.14 8.43
C ASP A 451 17.03 7.20 9.62
N GLY A 452 18.11 6.99 10.37
CA GLY A 452 18.13 6.06 11.50
C GLY A 452 18.03 4.57 11.14
N ALA A 453 17.99 4.21 9.85
CA ALA A 453 17.90 2.83 9.41
C ALA A 453 19.09 1.99 9.87
N LEU A 454 18.75 0.83 10.45
CA LEU A 454 19.65 -0.30 10.48
C LEU A 454 20.07 -0.64 9.05
N ARG A 455 21.34 -1.00 8.87
CA ARG A 455 21.75 -1.77 7.70
C ARG A 455 20.96 -3.09 7.70
N LYS A 456 19.91 -3.20 6.85
CA LYS A 456 18.98 -4.32 6.58
C LYS A 456 17.57 -4.12 7.15
N PHE A 457 16.65 -3.73 6.28
CA PHE A 457 15.19 -3.82 6.47
C PHE A 457 14.66 -5.05 5.69
N PRO A 458 13.54 -5.69 6.10
CA PRO A 458 12.95 -5.61 7.43
C PRO A 458 13.93 -6.14 8.48
N TRP A 459 14.17 -5.37 9.54
CA TRP A 459 14.96 -5.88 10.65
C TRP A 459 14.13 -6.93 11.40
N THR A 460 14.54 -8.19 11.29
CA THR A 460 13.90 -9.29 12.00
C THR A 460 14.71 -9.61 13.25
N ALA A 461 14.17 -9.28 14.42
CA ALA A 461 14.73 -9.76 15.68
C ALA A 461 14.63 -11.30 15.71
N PRO A 462 15.69 -12.05 16.06
CA PRO A 462 15.56 -13.49 16.28
C PRO A 462 14.52 -13.76 17.39
N PRO A 463 13.72 -14.85 17.27
CA PRO A 463 12.76 -15.21 18.29
C PRO A 463 13.45 -15.38 19.65
N ILE A 464 12.86 -14.81 20.71
CA ILE A 464 13.34 -14.99 22.08
C ILE A 464 13.05 -16.43 22.52
N ASP A 465 14.05 -17.17 22.98
CA ASP A 465 13.91 -18.53 23.51
C ASP A 465 13.06 -18.54 24.80
N THR A 466 11.80 -18.97 24.67
CA THR A 466 10.81 -19.02 25.76
C THR A 466 11.00 -20.20 26.72
N THR A 467 11.90 -21.15 26.42
CA THR A 467 12.10 -22.36 27.25
C THR A 467 12.92 -22.11 28.51
N ARG A 468 13.47 -20.91 28.68
CA ARG A 468 14.25 -20.49 29.87
C ARG A 468 13.44 -19.62 30.86
N VAL A 469 12.13 -19.50 30.66
CA VAL A 469 11.26 -18.58 31.40
C VAL A 469 10.64 -19.28 32.61
N THR A 470 10.94 -18.80 33.82
CA THR A 470 10.21 -19.18 35.04
C THR A 470 9.46 -17.96 35.56
N ALA A 471 8.13 -17.97 35.46
CA ALA A 471 7.26 -16.94 36.05
C ALA A 471 6.56 -17.46 37.32
N PRO A 472 6.28 -16.58 38.30
CA PRO A 472 5.44 -16.92 39.44
C PRO A 472 4.03 -17.33 39.01
N PRO A 473 3.34 -18.22 39.76
CA PRO A 473 1.95 -18.58 39.47
C PRO A 473 1.05 -17.34 39.47
N GLY A 474 0.34 -17.11 38.36
CA GLY A 474 -0.57 -15.97 38.19
C GLY A 474 0.03 -14.73 37.55
N ALA A 475 1.34 -14.71 37.26
CA ALA A 475 1.91 -13.68 36.41
C ALA A 475 1.53 -13.95 34.94
N VAL A 476 0.89 -12.99 34.29
CA VAL A 476 0.69 -13.02 32.84
C VAL A 476 2.09 -12.86 32.23
N LEU A 477 2.58 -13.91 31.58
CA LEU A 477 3.77 -13.83 30.73
C LEU A 477 3.42 -12.99 29.50
N GLN A 478 3.43 -11.67 29.63
CA GLN A 478 3.28 -10.79 28.49
C GLN A 478 4.49 -10.95 27.57
N ARG A 479 4.13 -11.23 26.32
CA ARG A 479 4.90 -11.86 25.26
C ARG A 479 6.02 -10.96 24.74
N SER A 480 6.96 -11.62 24.04
CA SER A 480 7.57 -11.21 22.76
C SER A 480 7.35 -9.76 22.35
N LEU A 481 8.45 -9.06 22.03
CA LEU A 481 8.39 -7.87 21.17
C LEU A 481 7.34 -8.11 20.08
N SER A 482 6.32 -7.26 20.05
CA SER A 482 5.29 -7.35 19.02
C SER A 482 5.97 -7.07 17.68
N GLY A 483 5.78 -7.95 16.68
CA GLY A 483 6.21 -7.68 15.31
C GLY A 483 5.53 -6.44 14.69
N ARG A 484 4.56 -5.85 15.41
CA ARG A 484 3.76 -4.68 15.03
C ARG A 484 4.40 -3.33 15.37
N THR A 485 5.57 -3.28 15.99
CA THR A 485 6.13 -1.99 16.40
C THR A 485 7.63 -2.11 16.47
N LEU A 486 8.31 -1.59 15.47
CA LEU A 486 9.77 -1.53 15.47
C LEU A 486 10.15 -0.33 14.60
N THR A 487 10.19 0.88 15.17
CA THR A 487 11.05 1.95 14.62
C THR A 487 12.44 1.74 15.22
N PRO A 488 13.32 0.89 14.66
CA PRO A 488 14.65 0.71 15.22
C PRO A 488 15.45 2.01 15.09
N VAL A 489 16.13 2.38 16.17
CA VAL A 489 17.06 3.53 16.18
C VAL A 489 18.41 3.02 16.61
N GLU A 490 19.42 3.18 15.74
CA GLU A 490 20.79 2.87 16.11
C GLU A 490 21.31 3.88 17.13
N VAL A 491 21.94 3.37 18.19
CA VAL A 491 22.71 4.17 19.14
C VAL A 491 24.12 3.62 19.19
N ASP A 492 25.11 4.52 19.13
CA ASP A 492 26.51 4.15 19.25
C ASP A 492 26.75 3.34 20.54
N ASP A 493 27.46 2.21 20.41
CA ASP A 493 27.81 1.34 21.54
C ASP A 493 29.32 1.46 21.85
N PRO A 494 29.71 2.26 22.86
CA PRO A 494 31.11 2.47 23.21
C PRO A 494 31.81 1.22 23.78
N LEU A 495 31.09 0.11 24.02
CA LEU A 495 31.65 -1.17 24.45
C LEU A 495 31.94 -2.14 23.29
N ALA A 496 31.51 -1.83 22.07
CA ALA A 496 31.75 -2.66 20.90
C ALA A 496 33.16 -2.37 20.34
N GLY A 497 34.14 -3.18 20.73
CA GLY A 497 35.49 -3.18 20.17
C GLY A 497 35.54 -3.59 18.68
N GLY A 498 34.86 -2.84 17.81
CA GLY A 498 34.92 -2.96 16.36
C GLY A 498 33.61 -3.27 15.62
N GLU A 499 32.55 -3.83 16.24
CA GLU A 499 31.23 -4.16 15.62
C GLU A 499 30.17 -4.56 16.70
N PRO A 500 28.83 -4.46 16.50
CA PRO A 500 28.02 -3.39 15.90
C PRO A 500 27.12 -2.67 16.95
N ARG A 501 26.56 -1.52 16.54
CA ARG A 501 25.73 -0.59 17.33
C ARG A 501 24.52 -1.23 18.02
N SER A 502 24.08 -0.63 19.14
CA SER A 502 22.87 -1.07 19.85
C SER A 502 21.62 -0.53 19.17
N VAL A 503 20.57 -1.34 19.13
CA VAL A 503 19.27 -0.99 18.55
C VAL A 503 18.30 -0.67 19.68
N LEU A 504 17.82 0.57 19.71
CA LEU A 504 16.63 0.90 20.48
C LEU A 504 15.41 0.54 19.66
N VAL A 505 14.48 -0.16 20.30
CA VAL A 505 13.27 -0.64 19.67
C VAL A 505 12.09 -0.11 20.47
N PHE A 506 11.20 0.59 19.79
CA PHE A 506 9.98 1.12 20.38
C PHE A 506 8.87 0.13 20.06
N ALA A 507 8.27 -0.46 21.10
CA ALA A 507 7.22 -1.44 20.96
C ALA A 507 5.96 -1.02 21.69
N ASP A 508 4.80 -1.05 21.03
CA ASP A 508 3.53 -0.87 21.72
C ASP A 508 3.14 -2.19 22.38
N THR A 509 2.93 -2.16 23.70
CA THR A 509 2.42 -3.33 24.40
C THR A 509 0.91 -3.38 24.27
N ALA A 510 0.38 -4.37 23.54
CA ALA A 510 -0.96 -4.89 23.78
C ALA A 510 -0.87 -6.40 23.99
N PRO A 511 -1.44 -6.96 25.07
CA PRO A 511 -1.95 -8.32 25.01
C PRO A 511 -3.18 -8.32 24.10
N ASP A 512 -3.37 -9.37 23.30
CA ASP A 512 -4.52 -9.51 22.42
C ASP A 512 -5.84 -9.32 23.22
N GLY A 513 -6.63 -8.28 22.89
CA GLY A 513 -8.06 -8.19 23.21
C GLY A 513 -8.59 -7.07 24.14
N TRP A 514 -7.88 -5.99 24.47
CA TRP A 514 -8.39 -4.94 25.39
C TRP A 514 -8.18 -3.48 24.92
N ASP A 515 -9.03 -2.61 25.49
CA ASP A 515 -9.31 -1.18 25.26
C ASP A 515 -8.14 -0.27 24.80
N ALA A 516 -8.41 0.47 23.72
CA ALA A 516 -7.51 1.44 23.09
C ALA A 516 -7.05 2.57 24.02
N ALA A 517 -7.80 2.86 25.09
CA ALA A 517 -7.49 3.92 26.04
C ALA A 517 -6.31 3.63 26.99
N SER A 518 -5.65 2.47 26.88
CA SER A 518 -4.58 2.01 27.79
C SER A 518 -3.20 1.87 27.17
N TRP A 519 -3.01 2.36 25.93
CA TRP A 519 -1.75 2.26 25.19
C TRP A 519 -0.58 2.92 25.91
N ARG A 520 0.53 2.19 26.07
CA ARG A 520 1.83 2.73 26.46
C ARG A 520 2.89 2.17 25.51
N THR A 521 3.70 3.05 24.93
CA THR A 521 4.81 2.63 24.06
C THR A 521 5.99 2.27 24.95
N GLY A 522 6.38 1.00 24.93
CA GLY A 522 7.55 0.48 25.63
C GLY A 522 8.83 0.78 24.87
N LEU A 523 9.86 1.23 25.58
CA LEU A 523 11.19 1.40 25.03
C LEU A 523 12.08 0.22 25.41
N HIS A 524 12.47 -0.55 24.40
CA HIS A 524 13.30 -1.73 24.50
C HIS A 524 14.71 -1.45 24.00
N SER A 525 15.70 -2.14 24.58
CA SER A 525 17.07 -2.13 24.07
C SER A 525 17.57 -3.50 23.70
N LEU A 526 17.90 -3.66 22.43
CA LEU A 526 18.33 -4.91 21.84
C LEU A 526 19.67 -4.69 21.14
N ARG A 527 20.52 -5.69 21.18
CA ARG A 527 21.66 -5.79 20.27
C ARG A 527 21.14 -6.22 18.89
N GLN A 528 21.91 -5.99 17.83
CA GLN A 528 21.52 -6.42 16.47
C GLN A 528 21.22 -7.92 16.35
N ASN A 529 21.78 -8.76 17.23
CA ASN A 529 21.49 -10.18 17.31
C ASN A 529 20.23 -10.53 18.15
N GLY A 530 19.38 -9.54 18.47
CA GLY A 530 18.13 -9.69 19.22
C GLY A 530 18.28 -9.90 20.73
N THR A 531 19.51 -9.95 21.27
CA THR A 531 19.71 -10.10 22.71
C THR A 531 19.53 -8.77 23.43
N ALA A 532 18.92 -8.79 24.61
CA ALA A 532 18.76 -7.60 25.45
C ALA A 532 20.12 -6.96 25.78
N ARG A 533 20.27 -5.64 25.57
CA ARG A 533 21.51 -4.92 25.93
C ARG A 533 21.61 -4.75 27.44
N TRP A 534 20.54 -4.28 28.07
CA TRP A 534 20.44 -4.07 29.51
C TRP A 534 19.44 -5.07 30.08
N ILE A 535 19.95 -6.04 30.83
CA ILE A 535 19.15 -7.07 31.50
C ILE A 535 19.11 -6.72 32.98
N ASN A 536 17.92 -6.38 33.50
CA ASN A 536 17.68 -6.54 34.92
C ASN A 536 17.64 -8.04 35.14
N GLY A 537 18.38 -8.64 36.07
CA GLY A 537 18.58 -10.09 36.18
C GLY A 537 17.32 -10.97 36.35
N ALA A 538 16.12 -10.40 36.22
CA ALA A 538 14.80 -11.01 36.22
C ALA A 538 14.10 -10.87 34.85
N PHE A 539 13.26 -11.84 34.48
CA PHE A 539 12.55 -11.83 33.19
C PHE A 539 11.50 -10.70 33.10
N ILE A 540 11.00 -10.30 34.27
CA ILE A 540 10.11 -9.18 34.53
C ILE A 540 10.72 -8.43 35.73
N ASP A 541 10.83 -7.10 35.66
CA ASP A 541 11.37 -6.33 36.77
C ASP A 541 10.35 -6.11 37.92
N GLU A 542 10.78 -5.44 39.00
CA GLU A 542 9.90 -5.15 40.15
C GLU A 542 8.68 -4.28 39.80
N ALA A 543 8.70 -3.61 38.64
CA ALA A 543 7.61 -2.79 38.12
C ALA A 543 6.69 -3.54 37.14
N GLY A 544 6.96 -4.82 36.84
CA GLY A 544 6.15 -5.63 35.93
C GLY A 544 6.56 -5.57 34.45
N ARG A 545 7.70 -4.97 34.11
CA ARG A 545 8.15 -4.75 32.72
C ARG A 545 8.94 -5.94 32.16
N PRO A 546 8.78 -6.37 30.88
CA PRO A 546 9.51 -7.47 30.28
C PRO A 546 11.02 -7.22 30.15
N THR A 547 11.78 -8.30 29.99
CA THR A 547 13.24 -8.25 29.75
C THR A 547 13.54 -7.37 28.52
N ALA A 548 14.54 -6.49 28.63
CA ALA A 548 14.93 -5.47 27.64
C ALA A 548 14.09 -4.18 27.61
N GLN A 549 12.88 -4.14 28.18
CA GLN A 549 12.14 -2.88 28.35
C GLN A 549 12.77 -2.09 29.50
N PHE A 550 13.12 -0.83 29.25
CA PHE A 550 13.66 0.05 30.29
C PHE A 550 12.81 1.30 30.56
N ALA A 551 11.89 1.63 29.65
CA ALA A 551 10.94 2.73 29.83
C ALA A 551 9.56 2.43 29.25
N GLU A 552 8.58 3.20 29.72
CA GLU A 552 7.26 3.37 29.12
C GLU A 552 7.09 4.84 28.77
N LEU A 553 6.56 5.12 27.58
CA LEU A 553 6.15 6.44 27.13
C LEU A 553 4.63 6.58 27.27
N ASP A 554 4.17 7.82 27.45
CA ASP A 554 2.75 8.13 27.63
C ASP A 554 2.02 8.30 26.28
N GLY A 555 2.76 8.30 25.16
CA GLY A 555 2.24 8.25 23.79
C GLY A 555 3.25 7.68 22.78
N PRO A 556 2.89 7.59 21.49
CA PRO A 556 3.80 7.16 20.43
C PRO A 556 4.92 8.18 20.23
N LEU A 557 6.04 7.76 19.64
CA LEU A 557 7.15 8.67 19.32
C LEU A 557 6.74 9.77 18.36
N THR A 558 7.16 11.00 18.62
CA THR A 558 6.92 12.15 17.73
C THR A 558 7.97 12.29 16.64
N GLY A 559 9.05 11.51 16.68
CA GLY A 559 10.15 11.56 15.73
C GLY A 559 11.33 10.69 16.17
N SER A 560 12.44 10.76 15.43
CA SER A 560 13.68 10.07 15.81
C SER A 560 14.15 10.54 17.19
N PRO A 561 14.45 9.62 18.11
CA PRO A 561 15.20 9.95 19.30
C PRO A 561 16.56 10.54 18.92
N ALA A 562 16.98 11.58 19.63
CA ALA A 562 18.36 12.05 19.53
C ALA A 562 19.21 11.28 20.53
N ALA A 563 20.23 10.58 20.03
CA ALA A 563 21.18 9.85 20.87
C ALA A 563 22.61 10.33 20.64
N TRP A 564 23.38 10.41 21.72
CA TRP A 564 24.80 10.78 21.65
C TRP A 564 25.61 10.05 22.72
N SER A 565 26.92 9.99 22.52
CA SER A 565 27.87 9.44 23.49
C SER A 565 28.50 10.55 24.33
N GLU A 566 28.64 10.30 25.62
CA GLU A 566 29.36 11.13 26.58
C GLU A 566 30.85 10.76 26.62
N ALA A 567 31.67 11.66 27.16
CA ALA A 567 33.12 11.45 27.25
C ALA A 567 33.51 10.26 28.14
N ASP A 568 32.64 9.86 29.07
CA ASP A 568 32.82 8.69 29.94
C ASP A 568 32.39 7.37 29.29
N GLY A 569 31.94 7.43 28.02
CA GLY A 569 31.40 6.29 27.30
C GLY A 569 29.97 5.91 27.69
N SER A 570 29.28 6.66 28.56
CA SER A 570 27.83 6.51 28.69
C SER A 570 27.15 7.13 27.47
N GLY A 571 25.93 6.68 27.15
CA GLY A 571 25.08 7.31 26.15
C GLY A 571 24.03 8.19 26.79
N ARG A 572 23.42 9.04 25.96
CA ARG A 572 22.20 9.78 26.26
C ARG A 572 21.19 9.55 25.16
N LEU A 573 19.92 9.61 25.55
CA LEU A 573 18.79 9.46 24.64
C LEU A 573 17.72 10.48 25.00
N LEU A 574 17.39 11.33 24.05
CA LEU A 574 16.31 12.31 24.15
C LEU A 574 15.14 11.85 23.29
N VAL A 575 13.97 11.73 23.91
CA VAL A 575 12.75 11.20 23.31
C VAL A 575 11.62 12.22 23.50
N GLY A 576 10.80 12.40 22.46
CA GLY A 576 9.51 13.11 22.56
C GLY A 576 8.37 12.16 22.21
N ASP A 577 7.25 12.27 22.93
CA ASP A 577 6.04 11.50 22.68
C ASP A 577 4.81 12.35 22.36
N GLY A 578 3.84 11.72 21.70
CA GLY A 578 2.64 12.36 21.16
C GLY A 578 1.69 12.85 22.25
N ALA A 579 1.90 12.45 23.51
CA ALA A 579 1.16 12.99 24.65
C ALA A 579 1.72 14.34 25.13
N GLY A 580 2.82 14.82 24.54
CA GLY A 580 3.47 16.06 24.94
C GLY A 580 4.59 15.86 25.95
N VAL A 581 5.05 14.63 26.19
CA VAL A 581 6.12 14.38 27.15
C VAL A 581 7.47 14.29 26.42
N VAL A 582 8.44 15.05 26.92
CA VAL A 582 9.84 14.97 26.48
C VAL A 582 10.67 14.41 27.63
N SER A 583 11.48 13.40 27.35
CA SER A 583 12.28 12.72 28.36
C SER A 583 13.73 12.53 27.92
N LEU A 584 14.66 12.79 28.84
CA LEU A 584 16.08 12.53 28.68
C LEU A 584 16.45 11.31 29.52
N TRP A 585 17.13 10.35 28.89
CA TRP A 585 17.55 9.10 29.51
C TRP A 585 19.07 8.98 29.50
N SER A 586 19.60 8.46 30.60
CA SER A 586 20.98 7.99 30.68
C SER A 586 21.05 6.54 30.20
N LEU A 587 21.98 6.26 29.29
CA LEU A 587 22.26 4.93 28.76
C LEU A 587 23.63 4.47 29.28
N PRO A 588 23.72 3.87 30.48
CA PRO A 588 25.01 3.61 31.11
C PRO A 588 25.76 2.44 30.46
N THR A 589 27.09 2.45 30.60
CA THR A 589 27.97 1.33 30.22
C THR A 589 27.77 0.08 31.10
N ALA A 590 27.28 0.27 32.32
CA ALA A 590 26.90 -0.80 33.24
C ALA A 590 25.70 -0.38 34.10
N GLY A 591 24.77 -1.29 34.34
CA GLY A 591 23.51 -0.99 35.02
C GLY A 591 22.34 -0.76 34.06
N LEU A 592 21.18 -0.40 34.59
CA LEU A 592 19.98 -0.14 33.80
C LEU A 592 19.90 1.33 33.37
N PRO A 593 19.35 1.62 32.18
CA PRO A 593 18.97 2.97 31.81
C PRO A 593 18.03 3.60 32.83
N ALA A 594 18.16 4.91 33.01
CA ALA A 594 17.30 5.67 33.91
C ALA A 594 16.92 7.01 33.27
N SER A 595 15.67 7.43 33.49
CA SER A 595 15.25 8.79 33.14
C SER A 595 16.00 9.76 34.03
N LEU A 596 16.73 10.68 33.42
CA LEU A 596 17.37 11.80 34.10
C LEU A 596 16.32 12.86 34.41
N TRP A 597 15.41 13.11 33.46
CA TRP A 597 14.22 13.92 33.66
C TRP A 597 13.16 13.57 32.60
N SER A 598 11.92 13.92 32.91
CA SER A 598 10.79 13.90 32.00
C SER A 598 9.95 15.16 32.25
N ARG A 599 9.41 15.75 31.18
CA ARG A 599 8.63 16.99 31.25
C ARG A 599 7.48 16.95 30.27
N ASP A 600 6.28 17.20 30.80
CA ASP A 600 5.08 17.48 30.03
C ASP A 600 5.12 18.92 29.49
N THR A 601 4.96 19.09 28.17
CA THR A 601 4.93 20.39 27.49
C THR A 601 3.57 21.07 27.58
N GLY A 602 2.52 20.38 28.06
CA GLY A 602 1.14 20.87 28.15
C GLY A 602 0.43 20.95 26.80
N GLU A 603 1.13 20.64 25.72
CA GLU A 603 0.69 20.63 24.33
C GLU A 603 1.31 19.40 23.63
N PRO A 604 0.66 18.77 22.65
CA PRO A 604 1.25 17.67 21.91
C PRO A 604 2.55 18.10 21.22
N VAL A 605 3.63 17.34 21.44
CA VAL A 605 4.88 17.49 20.70
C VAL A 605 4.62 16.97 19.28
N ARG A 606 5.04 17.73 18.27
CA ARG A 606 4.75 17.40 16.86
C ARG A 606 5.97 17.09 16.03
N LEU A 607 7.17 17.37 16.51
CA LEU A 607 8.43 17.11 15.79
C LEU A 607 9.42 16.34 16.66
N ALA A 608 10.42 15.75 16.01
CA ALA A 608 11.56 15.12 16.70
C ALA A 608 12.31 16.15 17.56
N PRO A 609 12.74 15.79 18.78
CA PRO A 609 13.69 16.61 19.52
C PRO A 609 15.02 16.71 18.75
N THR A 610 15.48 17.92 18.47
CA THR A 610 16.75 18.14 17.77
C THR A 610 17.85 18.56 18.73
N VAL A 611 19.00 17.89 18.71
CA VAL A 611 20.17 18.30 19.49
C VAL A 611 21.11 19.14 18.62
N LEU A 612 21.44 20.34 19.09
CA LEU A 612 22.35 21.30 18.46
C LEU A 612 23.56 21.49 19.36
N ALA A 613 24.77 21.35 18.83
CA ALA A 613 25.97 21.82 19.53
C ALA A 613 26.14 23.33 19.24
N ASP A 614 26.25 24.16 20.29
CA ASP A 614 26.62 25.56 20.10
C ASP A 614 28.14 25.77 19.97
N GLU A 615 28.56 27.00 19.63
CA GLU A 615 29.97 27.36 19.40
C GLU A 615 30.87 27.12 20.64
N ASP A 616 30.28 27.01 21.83
CA ASP A 616 30.97 26.77 23.10
C ASP A 616 30.97 25.27 23.50
N GLY A 617 30.41 24.39 22.65
CA GLY A 617 30.34 22.94 22.89
C GLY A 617 29.18 22.51 23.80
N VAL A 618 28.21 23.39 24.05
CA VAL A 618 27.02 23.09 24.85
C VAL A 618 25.95 22.46 23.95
N LEU A 619 25.52 21.24 24.31
CA LEU A 619 24.44 20.56 23.60
C LEU A 619 23.09 21.13 24.01
N ARG A 620 22.30 21.58 23.04
CA ARG A 620 20.98 22.16 23.24
C ARG A 620 19.89 21.38 22.52
N ALA A 621 18.75 21.17 23.18
CA ALA A 621 17.58 20.57 22.54
C ALA A 621 16.61 21.65 22.02
N THR A 622 16.10 21.47 20.81
CA THR A 622 14.98 22.26 20.26
C THR A 622 13.76 21.36 20.11
N LEU A 623 12.59 21.88 20.51
CA LEU A 623 11.30 21.19 20.46
C LEU A 623 10.28 22.07 19.74
N TRP A 624 9.33 21.44 19.08
CA TRP A 624 8.21 22.11 18.40
C TRP A 624 6.90 21.62 19.01
N ALA A 625 6.30 22.47 19.83
CA ALA A 625 4.96 22.31 20.37
C ALA A 625 4.01 23.22 19.58
N GLY A 626 2.77 22.78 19.32
CA GLY A 626 1.85 23.44 18.38
C GLY A 626 1.64 24.95 18.65
N GLY A 627 1.81 25.76 17.60
CA GLY A 627 1.80 27.23 17.65
C GLY A 627 3.09 27.77 17.03
N THR A 628 3.09 28.99 16.48
CA THR A 628 4.24 29.63 15.82
C THR A 628 5.47 29.85 16.74
N ASP A 629 5.47 29.29 17.95
CA ASP A 629 6.44 29.53 18.99
C ASP A 629 7.52 28.45 18.95
N ARG A 630 8.67 28.83 18.40
CA ARG A 630 9.93 28.11 18.55
C ARG A 630 10.31 28.13 20.04
N ILE A 631 10.37 26.97 20.68
CA ILE A 631 10.92 26.87 22.04
C ILE A 631 12.44 26.81 21.91
N ASP A 632 13.10 27.94 22.14
CA ASP A 632 14.55 28.06 21.96
C ASP A 632 15.36 27.32 23.04
N ALA A 633 16.19 26.39 22.56
CA ALA A 633 17.53 25.98 23.00
C ALA A 633 17.89 26.01 24.51
N ALA A 634 17.84 24.85 25.19
CA ALA A 634 18.46 24.67 26.53
C ALA A 634 19.55 23.62 26.57
N THR A 635 20.53 23.83 27.46
CA THR A 635 21.63 22.92 27.77
C THR A 635 21.16 21.57 28.32
N LEU A 636 21.68 20.46 27.79
CA LEU A 636 21.39 19.11 28.28
C LEU A 636 22.27 18.80 29.52
N ALA A 637 21.70 18.88 30.73
CA ALA A 637 22.36 18.54 32.00
C ALA A 637 21.51 17.57 32.86
N ASP A 638 22.12 16.89 33.84
CA ASP A 638 21.52 15.82 34.67
C ASP A 638 20.44 16.30 35.70
N GLY A 639 19.72 17.40 35.43
CA GLY A 639 18.70 17.97 36.34
C GLY A 639 17.45 18.52 35.64
N ALA A 640 16.30 18.46 36.31
CA ALA A 640 15.02 18.92 35.78
C ALA A 640 14.97 20.46 35.60
N PRO A 641 14.53 20.99 34.44
CA PRO A 641 14.50 22.43 34.18
C PRO A 641 13.41 23.15 35.00
N THR A 642 13.73 24.31 35.60
CA THR A 642 12.88 25.01 36.59
C THR A 642 12.14 26.27 36.07
N GLY A 643 11.90 26.42 34.77
CA GLY A 643 11.25 27.61 34.18
C GLY A 643 10.22 27.33 33.07
N PRO A 644 9.38 28.33 32.70
CA PRO A 644 8.45 28.24 31.55
C PRO A 644 9.19 28.18 30.20
N TRP A 645 10.48 28.49 30.22
CA TRP A 645 11.47 28.26 29.17
C TRP A 645 12.54 27.30 29.69
N LEU A 646 13.15 26.57 28.78
CA LEU A 646 14.16 25.57 29.07
C LEU A 646 15.51 26.33 29.19
N GLU A 647 16.05 26.51 30.39
CA GLU A 647 17.38 27.11 30.67
C GLU A 647 18.15 26.18 31.62
N LEU A 648 19.38 25.80 31.26
CA LEU A 648 20.27 24.93 32.05
C LEU A 648 21.72 25.36 31.78
N SER A 649 22.64 25.10 32.72
CA SER A 649 24.07 25.39 32.61
C SER A 649 24.87 24.15 33.03
N ASN A 650 26.08 23.97 32.50
CA ASN A 650 26.96 22.88 32.92
C ASN A 650 28.30 23.43 33.43
N GLU A 651 28.65 23.14 34.68
CA GLU A 651 30.02 23.21 35.14
C GLU A 651 30.69 21.85 34.90
N GLY A 652 31.48 21.77 33.83
CA GLY A 652 32.65 20.90 33.77
C GLY A 652 32.54 19.66 32.88
N LEU A 653 32.71 19.82 31.56
CA LEU A 653 33.25 18.78 30.67
C LEU A 653 34.13 19.44 29.58
N GLY A 654 35.25 18.81 29.25
CA GLY A 654 36.24 19.27 28.25
C GLY A 654 35.76 19.08 26.80
N PRO A 655 36.52 19.59 25.80
CA PRO A 655 36.02 19.76 24.44
C PRO A 655 35.77 18.43 23.71
N VAL A 656 34.57 18.29 23.16
CA VAL A 656 34.20 17.22 22.21
C VAL A 656 34.61 17.68 20.80
N THR A 657 35.61 17.04 20.22
CA THR A 657 35.99 17.25 18.82
C THR A 657 35.27 16.25 17.93
N GLY A 658 34.37 16.73 17.06
CA GLY A 658 33.85 15.92 15.95
C GLY A 658 32.38 16.15 15.60
N PHE A 659 31.96 17.38 15.31
CA PHE A 659 30.60 17.64 14.77
C PHE A 659 30.51 18.86 13.83
N ALA A 660 31.63 19.47 13.44
CA ALA A 660 31.63 20.83 12.88
C ALA A 660 31.57 20.97 11.34
N ASP A 661 31.45 19.90 10.55
CA ASP A 661 31.59 20.01 9.07
C ASP A 661 30.32 19.79 8.23
N ALA A 662 29.13 19.66 8.81
CA ALA A 662 27.91 19.36 8.03
C ALA A 662 26.92 20.53 7.83
N LEU A 663 27.13 21.71 8.42
CA LEU A 663 26.19 22.84 8.28
C LEU A 663 26.92 24.14 7.95
N ARG A 664 27.19 24.35 6.65
CA ARG A 664 27.39 25.70 6.12
C ARG A 664 26.13 26.16 5.41
N PRO A 665 25.53 27.30 5.79
CA PRO A 665 24.44 27.89 5.03
C PRO A 665 24.95 28.37 3.66
N VAL A 666 24.18 28.06 2.60
CA VAL A 666 24.32 28.73 1.31
C VAL A 666 23.82 30.18 1.49
N PRO A 667 24.65 31.21 1.27
CA PRO A 667 24.19 32.59 1.35
C PRO A 667 23.49 32.99 0.06
N GLY A 668 22.22 33.40 0.19
CA GLY A 668 21.56 34.28 -0.78
C GLY A 668 20.47 33.64 -1.63
N ASN A 669 19.21 33.79 -1.21
CA ASN A 669 18.26 34.62 -1.95
C ASN A 669 16.94 34.77 -1.17
N THR A 670 16.58 36.01 -0.93
CA THR A 670 15.21 36.51 -0.74
C THR A 670 15.13 37.76 -1.60
N PRO A 671 14.02 38.07 -2.29
CA PRO A 671 12.92 37.24 -2.76
C PRO A 671 13.16 36.63 -4.15
#